data_AF-A0AAY4EH82-F1
#
_entry.id   AF-A0AAY4EH82-F1
#
_cell.length_a   1.000
_cell.length_b   1.000
_cell.length_c   1.000
_cell.angle_alpha   90.00
_cell.angle_beta   90.00
_cell.angle_gamma   90.00
#
_symmetry.space_group_name_H-M   'P 1'
#
loop_
_entity.id
_entity.type
_entity.pdbx_description
1 polymer ?
#
loop_
_entity_poly.entity_id
_entity_poly.type
_entity_poly.pdbx_seq_one_letter_code
_entity_poly.pdbx_strand_id
1 'polypeptide(L)'
;MTTSCHIPAASASAGSTFTSDEVPLPDATGSPPYNQLSTMHKPALQSTASRPISGIYSLRNHQGKVCIRAVMGVQYMKYFYFNMNPKDTIVTGYCGIQHSLMSLDFDGGNLEFTFLKLVVYAACKSYPGLLDHENLFKSKAGLYFACKSDLEFQMSPDLRVMIASVQLQPFDLVNGQFGKARIEKVLIANRGEIACRVMRTARKMGVRSVAVYSEADRHAMHVAMADEAYHIGPAPSQQSYLCMEKVLEVAKRSSSQAVHPGYGFLSENTEFAELCKQEGIIFIGPPSSAIRDMGIKSTSKHIMSAAGVPIIEGYHGEDQSDEKLQAEAARIGYPVMIKAVRGGGGKGMRIARSEADFHEQLESARREARKSFNDDVMLIEKFVENPRHVEVQVFGDHHGNAVYLFERDCSVQRRHQKIIEEAPGPGISPEVRRKLGEAAVRAAKAVNYVGAGTVEFIMDAQHNFYFMEMNTRLQVEHPVSEMITGTDLVEWQLRVAAGEKLPLSQEEIVLKGHSFEARIYAEDPSNDFLPGAGPLLHLSTPQGDEVTRIETGVREGDEVSVHYDPMIAKLVVWGEDRSAALKRLRYCLLQYNIVGLNTNIDFLLSLSCHPEFEAGNVHTSFIPQHYDQLFPGPRAPSCEVLCQAALALVLREKMSTEDFRAQSADPFSPFALSNGRRLNVLYNRNLTLQMGQNKVDVAVTYNPDGTYTMETEGKLLQVSGQMQIDGGATYLSCSINGVLTRPKMVILDNNVHLFSMEGSAEVSVPVPKFLAGISGASAQGGAVAPMTGTIEKVADLMFYKIYIFTFLSGKVLTIRANMLLFTAYSVVTLALNRYKCASCCYVAHYTVSFLDKVFIC
;
A
#
# COMPACT_ATOMS: atom_id res chain seq x y z
N MET A 1 48.54 4.47 28.90
CA MET A 1 48.57 4.68 30.36
C MET A 1 47.41 3.84 30.92
N THR A 2 47.61 2.67 31.52
CA THR A 2 48.23 2.39 32.85
C THR A 2 47.51 3.19 33.95
N THR A 3 47.00 2.65 35.05
CA THR A 3 47.06 1.30 35.70
C THR A 3 45.96 1.32 36.80
N SER A 4 45.56 0.28 37.55
CA SER A 4 46.04 -1.07 37.88
C SER A 4 44.87 -1.85 38.51
N CYS A 5 44.55 -3.06 38.07
CA CYS A 5 44.91 -4.35 38.70
C CYS A 5 44.35 -4.60 40.12
N HIS A 6 43.53 -5.65 40.28
CA HIS A 6 44.03 -6.90 40.89
C HIS A 6 43.21 -8.14 40.49
N ILE A 7 43.96 -9.19 40.14
CA ILE A 7 43.66 -10.61 39.89
C ILE A 7 44.53 -11.32 40.98
N PRO A 8 44.23 -12.50 41.60
CA PRO A 8 43.99 -13.77 40.88
C PRO A 8 43.22 -14.94 41.56
N ALA A 9 43.06 -16.03 40.77
CA ALA A 9 43.04 -17.45 41.18
C ALA A 9 41.87 -17.94 42.09
N ALA A 10 41.60 -19.25 42.26
CA ALA A 10 41.71 -20.45 41.41
C ALA A 10 40.89 -21.59 42.06
N SER A 11 40.58 -22.65 41.30
CA SER A 11 40.28 -24.05 41.72
C SER A 11 39.91 -24.37 43.20
N ALA A 12 38.76 -25.01 43.43
CA ALA A 12 38.67 -26.22 44.30
C ALA A 12 37.30 -26.94 44.23
N SER A 13 37.37 -28.25 44.47
CA SER A 13 36.36 -29.31 44.45
C SER A 13 35.49 -29.46 45.72
N ALA A 14 34.40 -30.24 45.57
CA ALA A 14 33.67 -31.03 46.59
C ALA A 14 32.86 -30.25 47.66
N GLY A 15 31.74 -30.75 48.20
CA GLY A 15 30.95 -31.97 47.95
C GLY A 15 29.47 -31.71 48.35
N SER A 16 28.58 -32.67 48.63
CA SER A 16 28.66 -34.14 48.70
C SER A 16 27.25 -34.76 48.84
N THR A 17 27.12 -36.07 48.54
CA THR A 17 26.24 -37.07 49.22
C THR A 17 24.69 -37.00 49.15
N PHE A 18 23.93 -38.09 48.93
CA PHE A 18 24.21 -39.50 48.52
C PHE A 18 22.88 -40.27 48.20
N THR A 19 22.88 -41.21 47.22
CA THR A 19 22.13 -42.52 47.11
C THR A 19 20.58 -42.58 47.32
N SER A 20 19.76 -43.55 46.86
CA SER A 20 19.90 -44.92 46.28
C SER A 20 18.53 -45.39 45.67
N ASP A 21 18.31 -46.50 44.91
CA ASP A 21 19.13 -47.42 44.07
C ASP A 21 18.21 -48.29 43.14
N GLU A 22 18.72 -48.65 41.94
CA GLU A 22 18.73 -49.95 41.18
C GLU A 22 17.56 -51.01 41.26
N VAL A 23 16.87 -51.50 40.19
CA VAL A 23 17.24 -52.39 39.00
C VAL A 23 17.04 -53.92 39.28
N PRO A 24 16.75 -54.90 38.35
CA PRO A 24 15.89 -55.05 37.13
C PRO A 24 15.11 -56.43 36.92
N LEU A 25 14.22 -56.56 35.89
CA LEU A 25 13.85 -57.77 35.02
C LEU A 25 13.50 -59.17 35.65
N PRO A 26 13.11 -60.29 34.94
CA PRO A 26 12.77 -60.57 33.51
C PRO A 26 11.45 -61.42 33.23
N ASP A 27 11.23 -61.75 31.94
CA ASP A 27 10.41 -62.77 31.20
C ASP A 27 9.50 -63.87 31.84
N ALA A 28 8.46 -64.29 31.07
CA ALA A 28 8.26 -65.66 30.50
C ALA A 28 6.84 -66.34 30.58
N THR A 29 6.37 -66.84 29.41
CA THR A 29 5.50 -68.03 29.15
C THR A 29 4.00 -68.12 29.53
N GLY A 30 3.20 -68.75 28.63
CA GLY A 30 2.14 -69.70 29.02
C GLY A 30 0.72 -69.53 28.43
N SER A 31 0.31 -70.40 27.50
CA SER A 31 -1.09 -70.66 27.06
C SER A 31 -1.22 -72.15 26.69
N PRO A 32 -2.38 -72.72 26.29
CA PRO A 32 -3.79 -72.37 26.50
C PRO A 32 -4.44 -73.48 27.39
N PRO A 33 -5.44 -74.33 27.02
CA PRO A 33 -6.73 -74.15 26.32
C PRO A 33 -7.97 -74.75 27.06
N TYR A 34 -9.19 -74.44 26.61
CA TYR A 34 -10.16 -75.45 26.12
C TYR A 34 -11.25 -74.85 25.22
N ASN A 35 -11.73 -75.65 24.26
CA ASN A 35 -12.70 -75.33 23.20
C ASN A 35 -14.17 -75.30 23.71
N GLN A 36 -15.25 -74.92 23.00
CA GLN A 36 -15.52 -74.66 21.57
C GLN A 36 -16.89 -73.93 21.41
N LEU A 37 -17.11 -73.09 20.39
CA LEU A 37 -18.31 -73.12 19.49
C LEU A 37 -18.41 -71.96 18.47
N SER A 38 -18.44 -72.34 17.19
CA SER A 38 -19.14 -71.73 16.02
C SER A 38 -19.31 -70.20 15.85
N THR A 39 -18.55 -69.66 14.89
CA THR A 39 -18.97 -68.73 13.81
C THR A 39 -20.39 -68.15 13.78
N MET A 40 -20.49 -66.82 13.83
CA MET A 40 -21.35 -66.02 12.94
C MET A 40 -20.69 -64.68 12.61
N HIS A 41 -20.93 -64.18 11.39
CA HIS A 41 -20.55 -62.82 11.00
C HIS A 41 -21.19 -61.79 11.93
N LYS A 42 -20.40 -60.85 12.47
CA LYS A 42 -20.99 -59.62 13.02
C LYS A 42 -21.59 -58.81 11.86
N PRO A 43 -22.90 -58.47 11.89
CA PRO A 43 -23.50 -57.66 10.85
C PRO A 43 -22.94 -56.24 10.92
N ALA A 44 -22.60 -55.69 9.76
CA ALA A 44 -22.38 -54.26 9.63
C ALA A 44 -23.72 -53.55 9.83
N LEU A 45 -23.84 -52.76 10.91
CA LEU A 45 -24.90 -51.77 11.04
C LEU A 45 -24.33 -50.41 10.65
N GLN A 46 -24.61 -50.00 9.42
CA GLN A 46 -24.62 -48.59 9.06
C GLN A 46 -25.59 -47.87 10.00
N SER A 47 -25.10 -46.95 10.83
CA SER A 47 -25.91 -45.81 11.23
C SER A 47 -25.75 -44.75 10.15
N THR A 48 -26.70 -44.70 9.23
CA THR A 48 -26.86 -43.56 8.32
C THR A 48 -27.00 -42.30 9.17
N ALA A 49 -25.97 -41.45 9.19
CA ALA A 49 -26.07 -40.12 9.73
C ALA A 49 -27.08 -39.34 8.88
N SER A 50 -28.32 -39.24 9.37
CA SER A 50 -29.31 -38.33 8.80
C SER A 50 -28.76 -36.92 8.94
N ARG A 51 -28.34 -36.31 7.81
CA ARG A 51 -27.92 -34.92 7.77
C ARG A 51 -29.02 -34.06 8.41
N PRO A 52 -28.73 -33.19 9.39
CA PRO A 52 -29.68 -32.17 9.80
C PRO A 52 -29.96 -31.30 8.58
N ILE A 53 -31.19 -31.33 8.07
CA ILE A 53 -31.58 -30.48 6.95
C ILE A 53 -32.04 -29.14 7.54
N SER A 54 -31.46 -28.05 7.07
CA SER A 54 -31.95 -26.70 7.38
C SER A 54 -33.40 -26.60 6.94
N GLY A 55 -34.32 -26.31 7.87
CA GLY A 55 -35.74 -26.57 7.64
C GLY A 55 -36.68 -25.92 8.64
N ILE A 56 -37.97 -25.88 8.26
CA ILE A 56 -39.06 -25.30 9.05
C ILE A 56 -39.77 -26.41 9.84
N TYR A 57 -39.47 -26.50 11.13
CA TYR A 57 -40.08 -27.43 12.06
C TYR A 57 -41.35 -26.81 12.66
N SER A 58 -42.44 -27.57 12.72
CA SER A 58 -43.75 -27.09 13.19
C SER A 58 -44.34 -28.04 14.22
N LEU A 59 -44.43 -27.60 15.46
CA LEU A 59 -44.98 -28.37 16.58
C LEU A 59 -46.48 -28.07 16.71
N ARG A 60 -47.31 -29.11 16.71
CA ARG A 60 -48.77 -29.02 16.69
C ARG A 60 -49.36 -29.54 17.99
N ASN A 61 -50.49 -28.98 18.44
CA ASN A 61 -51.24 -29.54 19.56
C ASN A 61 -52.01 -30.81 19.17
N HIS A 62 -52.66 -31.43 20.16
CA HIS A 62 -53.52 -32.61 20.01
C HIS A 62 -54.74 -32.41 19.09
N GLN A 63 -55.01 -31.18 18.62
CA GLN A 63 -56.04 -30.85 17.62
C GLN A 63 -55.43 -30.56 16.22
N GLY A 64 -54.14 -30.86 16.02
CA GLY A 64 -53.44 -30.67 14.74
C GLY A 64 -53.06 -29.22 14.40
N LYS A 65 -53.34 -28.26 15.29
CA LYS A 65 -53.08 -26.83 15.05
C LYS A 65 -51.63 -26.49 15.41
N VAL A 66 -50.91 -25.75 14.55
CA VAL A 66 -49.51 -25.37 14.80
C VAL A 66 -49.45 -24.39 15.98
N CYS A 67 -48.66 -24.73 16.99
CA CYS A 67 -48.45 -23.95 18.20
C CYS A 67 -47.05 -23.33 18.26
N ILE A 68 -46.05 -23.97 17.64
CA ILE A 68 -44.67 -23.48 17.55
C ILE A 68 -44.17 -23.70 16.12
N ARG A 69 -43.47 -22.71 15.55
CA ARG A 69 -42.80 -22.81 14.26
C ARG A 69 -41.36 -22.32 14.43
N ALA A 70 -40.40 -23.19 14.16
CA ALA A 70 -38.97 -22.92 14.32
C ALA A 70 -38.24 -23.19 13.01
N VAL A 71 -37.30 -22.33 12.64
CA VAL A 71 -36.43 -22.54 11.47
C VAL A 71 -35.02 -22.73 12.00
N MET A 72 -34.41 -23.88 11.72
CA MET A 72 -33.06 -24.21 12.20
C MET A 72 -32.12 -24.42 11.01
N GLY A 73 -30.86 -24.02 11.18
CA GLY A 73 -29.77 -24.21 10.23
C GLY A 73 -28.46 -24.44 10.98
N VAL A 74 -27.59 -25.30 10.46
CA VAL A 74 -26.32 -25.70 11.08
C VAL A 74 -25.25 -25.86 10.02
N GLN A 75 -24.05 -25.36 10.26
CA GLN A 75 -22.85 -25.62 9.46
C GLN A 75 -21.67 -25.97 10.38
N TYR A 76 -20.81 -26.90 9.96
CA TYR A 76 -19.88 -27.63 10.85
C TYR A 76 -18.43 -27.15 10.78
N MET A 77 -17.77 -26.99 11.94
CA MET A 77 -16.30 -26.98 12.09
C MET A 77 -15.86 -27.61 13.43
N LYS A 78 -15.28 -28.83 13.36
CA LYS A 78 -14.59 -29.63 14.42
C LYS A 78 -15.34 -29.91 15.76
N TYR A 79 -14.91 -30.98 16.43
CA TYR A 79 -15.63 -31.62 17.55
C TYR A 79 -14.84 -31.56 18.86
N PHE A 80 -15.53 -31.27 19.97
CA PHE A 80 -15.17 -31.71 21.31
C PHE A 80 -16.40 -32.35 21.97
N TYR A 81 -16.19 -33.27 22.91
CA TYR A 81 -17.24 -33.94 23.67
C TYR A 81 -16.97 -33.77 25.16
N PHE A 82 -18.02 -33.43 25.92
CA PHE A 82 -18.01 -33.42 27.38
C PHE A 82 -19.15 -34.31 27.87
N ASN A 83 -18.94 -35.05 28.96
CA ASN A 83 -19.99 -35.86 29.57
C ASN A 83 -20.70 -35.05 30.65
N MET A 84 -22.00 -34.79 30.49
CA MET A 84 -22.83 -34.26 31.57
C MET A 84 -23.24 -35.42 32.49
N ASN A 85 -22.94 -35.35 33.80
CA ASN A 85 -23.45 -36.31 34.77
C ASN A 85 -24.84 -35.86 35.27
N PRO A 86 -25.94 -36.61 35.01
CA PRO A 86 -27.27 -36.23 35.47
C PRO A 86 -27.42 -36.17 37.00
N LYS A 87 -26.49 -36.75 37.77
CA LYS A 87 -26.50 -36.73 39.23
C LYS A 87 -25.94 -35.43 39.82
N ASP A 88 -25.06 -34.75 39.08
CA ASP A 88 -24.32 -33.57 39.53
C ASP A 88 -24.74 -32.29 38.78
N THR A 89 -25.70 -32.41 37.84
CA THR A 89 -26.26 -31.28 37.09
C THR A 89 -27.45 -30.68 37.84
N ILE A 90 -27.36 -29.38 38.17
CA ILE A 90 -28.44 -28.60 38.80
C ILE A 90 -29.25 -27.91 37.70
N VAL A 91 -30.56 -28.17 37.67
CA VAL A 91 -31.50 -27.50 36.77
C VAL A 91 -32.26 -26.42 37.53
N THR A 92 -32.19 -25.18 37.05
CA THR A 92 -33.01 -24.06 37.53
C THR A 92 -33.81 -23.45 36.38
N GLY A 93 -34.87 -22.71 36.69
CA GLY A 93 -35.67 -22.08 35.63
C GLY A 93 -36.74 -21.12 36.14
N TYR A 94 -37.12 -20.19 35.27
CA TYR A 94 -38.10 -19.14 35.50
C TYR A 94 -39.08 -19.09 34.32
N CYS A 95 -40.39 -19.00 34.59
CA CYS A 95 -41.40 -18.99 33.54
C CYS A 95 -42.14 -17.63 33.51
N GLY A 96 -41.58 -16.68 32.77
CA GLY A 96 -42.17 -15.35 32.58
C GLY A 96 -43.23 -15.31 31.48
N ILE A 97 -43.89 -14.15 31.33
CA ILE A 97 -45.04 -13.95 30.44
C ILE A 97 -44.61 -13.93 28.96
N GLN A 98 -43.51 -13.26 28.63
CA GLN A 98 -42.93 -13.21 27.27
C GLN A 98 -41.70 -14.12 27.10
N HIS A 99 -40.93 -14.34 28.17
CA HIS A 99 -39.70 -15.14 28.15
C HIS A 99 -39.76 -16.19 29.27
N SER A 100 -39.38 -17.43 28.98
CA SER A 100 -39.01 -18.42 29.99
C SER A 100 -37.50 -18.67 29.93
N LEU A 101 -36.84 -18.79 31.08
CA LEU A 101 -35.43 -19.13 31.22
C LEU A 101 -35.29 -20.54 31.82
N MET A 102 -34.32 -21.31 31.36
CA MET A 102 -33.86 -22.55 32.00
C MET A 102 -32.33 -22.53 32.02
N SER A 103 -31.72 -22.79 33.16
CA SER A 103 -30.27 -22.86 33.31
C SER A 103 -29.86 -24.23 33.84
N LEU A 104 -28.80 -24.80 33.25
CA LEU A 104 -28.19 -26.07 33.63
C LEU A 104 -26.76 -25.78 34.14
N ASP A 105 -26.56 -25.86 35.44
CA ASP A 105 -25.23 -25.84 36.07
C ASP A 105 -24.70 -27.27 36.19
N PHE A 106 -23.46 -27.51 35.77
CA PHE A 106 -22.77 -28.78 35.97
C PHE A 106 -21.27 -28.56 36.18
N ASP A 107 -20.56 -29.57 36.66
CA ASP A 107 -19.12 -29.47 36.90
C ASP A 107 -18.38 -29.25 35.57
N GLY A 108 -17.88 -28.04 35.36
CA GLY A 108 -17.28 -27.58 34.10
C GLY A 108 -18.04 -26.48 33.32
N GLY A 109 -19.26 -26.08 33.71
CA GLY A 109 -19.93 -24.93 33.09
C GLY A 109 -21.42 -24.75 33.36
N ASN A 110 -21.97 -23.65 32.83
CA ASN A 110 -23.40 -23.31 32.85
C ASN A 110 -23.94 -23.20 31.41
N LEU A 111 -25.17 -23.69 31.18
CA LEU A 111 -25.90 -23.51 29.92
C LEU A 111 -27.27 -22.86 30.18
N GLU A 112 -27.51 -21.66 29.63
CA GLU A 112 -28.80 -20.98 29.69
C GLU A 112 -29.61 -21.09 28.38
N PHE A 113 -30.91 -21.34 28.51
CA PHE A 113 -31.88 -21.39 27.43
C PHE A 113 -32.97 -20.35 27.67
N THR A 114 -33.12 -19.39 26.75
CA THR A 114 -34.23 -18.42 26.75
C THR A 114 -35.26 -18.77 25.68
N PHE A 115 -36.50 -19.00 26.10
CA PHE A 115 -37.64 -19.33 25.24
C PHE A 115 -38.57 -18.13 25.10
N LEU A 116 -38.66 -17.56 23.89
CA LEU A 116 -39.56 -16.46 23.57
C LEU A 116 -40.97 -16.97 23.23
N LYS A 117 -42.00 -16.46 23.92
CA LYS A 117 -43.41 -16.81 23.69
C LYS A 117 -44.05 -15.86 22.68
N LEU A 118 -44.26 -16.35 21.46
CA LEU A 118 -44.76 -15.55 20.33
C LEU A 118 -46.28 -15.23 20.35
N VAL A 119 -47.03 -15.71 21.34
CA VAL A 119 -48.46 -15.38 21.54
C VAL A 119 -48.75 -15.17 23.02
N VAL A 120 -49.17 -13.96 23.38
CA VAL A 120 -49.65 -13.64 24.74
C VAL A 120 -51.16 -13.89 24.81
N TYR A 121 -51.57 -14.93 25.53
CA TYR A 121 -52.98 -15.09 25.91
C TYR A 121 -53.27 -14.25 27.16
N ALA A 122 -54.29 -13.38 27.06
CA ALA A 122 -54.78 -12.64 28.21
C ALA A 122 -55.57 -13.55 29.17
N ALA A 123 -55.48 -13.23 30.46
CA ALA A 123 -56.22 -13.78 31.62
C ALA A 123 -55.59 -14.95 32.40
N CYS A 124 -54.61 -14.63 33.25
CA CYS A 124 -54.56 -15.24 34.58
C CYS A 124 -55.55 -14.49 35.49
N LYS A 125 -56.63 -15.16 35.93
CA LYS A 125 -57.45 -14.64 37.03
C LYS A 125 -56.65 -14.73 38.34
N SER A 126 -56.54 -13.61 39.05
CA SER A 126 -55.92 -13.52 40.37
C SER A 126 -56.73 -14.27 41.42
N TYR A 127 -56.08 -15.14 42.19
CA TYR A 127 -56.56 -15.57 43.50
C TYR A 127 -55.73 -14.87 44.60
N PRO A 128 -56.33 -14.38 45.69
CA PRO A 128 -55.61 -13.62 46.71
C PRO A 128 -54.90 -14.53 47.71
N GLY A 129 -53.60 -14.31 47.88
CA GLY A 129 -52.76 -15.00 48.86
C GLY A 129 -51.29 -14.61 48.72
N LEU A 130 -50.80 -13.81 49.66
CA LEU A 130 -49.38 -13.44 49.86
C LEU A 130 -48.52 -14.73 50.02
N LEU A 131 -47.21 -14.78 49.71
CA LEU A 131 -46.23 -13.70 49.49
C LEU A 131 -44.97 -14.20 48.74
N ASP A 132 -44.28 -13.24 48.14
CA ASP A 132 -42.81 -13.08 48.00
C ASP A 132 -41.93 -13.90 47.05
N HIS A 133 -40.81 -13.24 46.73
CA HIS A 133 -39.68 -13.71 45.94
C HIS A 133 -38.84 -14.77 46.69
N GLU A 134 -38.55 -15.89 46.04
CA GLU A 134 -37.20 -16.49 45.89
C GLU A 134 -37.31 -17.85 45.16
N ASN A 135 -36.35 -18.14 44.27
CA ASN A 135 -36.10 -19.42 43.56
C ASN A 135 -37.21 -20.49 43.56
N LEU A 136 -38.02 -20.54 42.51
CA LEU A 136 -39.15 -21.49 42.37
C LEU A 136 -38.77 -22.98 42.46
N PHE A 137 -37.52 -23.37 42.16
CA PHE A 137 -37.09 -24.77 42.22
C PHE A 137 -35.63 -24.93 42.66
N LYS A 138 -35.40 -25.89 43.57
CA LYS A 138 -34.09 -26.51 43.81
C LYS A 138 -34.34 -27.99 44.09
N SER A 139 -33.94 -28.87 43.18
CA SER A 139 -34.12 -30.32 43.34
C SER A 139 -32.79 -31.02 43.60
N LYS A 140 -32.85 -32.14 44.33
CA LYS A 140 -31.74 -33.08 44.50
C LYS A 140 -32.25 -34.46 44.04
N ALA A 141 -31.35 -35.27 43.47
CA ALA A 141 -31.69 -36.38 42.59
C ALA A 141 -32.85 -37.28 43.03
N GLY A 142 -33.78 -37.58 42.10
CA GLY A 142 -34.59 -38.82 42.15
C GLY A 142 -36.08 -38.74 41.81
N LEU A 143 -36.71 -37.57 41.71
CA LEU A 143 -38.16 -37.45 41.49
C LEU A 143 -38.55 -36.42 40.42
N TYR A 144 -39.56 -36.77 39.63
CA TYR A 144 -39.95 -36.11 38.38
C TYR A 144 -40.78 -34.83 38.56
N PHE A 145 -40.73 -33.95 37.54
CA PHE A 145 -41.54 -32.73 37.48
C PHE A 145 -43.02 -33.04 37.21
N ALA A 146 -43.92 -32.62 38.11
CA ALA A 146 -45.35 -32.62 37.86
C ALA A 146 -45.79 -31.31 37.18
N CYS A 147 -45.89 -31.31 35.84
CA CYS A 147 -46.61 -30.28 35.09
C CYS A 147 -48.01 -30.81 34.73
N LYS A 148 -49.03 -29.94 34.72
CA LYS A 148 -50.45 -30.34 34.57
C LYS A 148 -50.87 -30.58 33.10
N SER A 149 -49.94 -31.06 32.28
CA SER A 149 -50.14 -31.53 30.91
C SER A 149 -49.03 -32.52 30.58
N ASP A 150 -49.38 -33.74 30.22
CA ASP A 150 -48.42 -34.85 30.07
C ASP A 150 -47.46 -34.63 28.90
N LEU A 151 -46.21 -34.29 29.22
CA LEU A 151 -45.06 -34.26 28.33
C LEU A 151 -43.87 -34.87 29.08
N GLU A 152 -43.75 -36.19 29.02
CA GLU A 152 -42.55 -36.89 29.51
C GLU A 152 -41.35 -36.58 28.61
N PHE A 153 -40.24 -36.16 29.22
CA PHE A 153 -38.93 -36.14 28.58
C PHE A 153 -38.04 -37.20 29.24
N GLN A 154 -37.99 -38.41 28.67
CA GLN A 154 -36.93 -39.36 28.96
C GLN A 154 -35.66 -38.98 28.19
N MET A 155 -34.60 -38.62 28.92
CA MET A 155 -33.26 -38.50 28.33
C MET A 155 -32.53 -39.83 28.41
N SER A 156 -31.90 -40.23 27.30
CA SER A 156 -31.07 -41.43 27.24
C SER A 156 -29.82 -41.28 28.11
N PRO A 157 -29.34 -42.35 28.80
CA PRO A 157 -28.04 -42.34 29.49
C PRO A 157 -26.86 -41.96 28.58
N ASP A 158 -27.00 -42.15 27.26
CA ASP A 158 -25.98 -41.91 26.25
C ASP A 158 -26.17 -40.57 25.50
N LEU A 159 -26.90 -39.60 26.06
CA LEU A 159 -27.13 -38.30 25.41
C LEU A 159 -25.85 -37.47 25.33
N ARG A 160 -25.09 -37.65 24.25
CA ARG A 160 -23.96 -36.79 23.89
C ARG A 160 -24.45 -35.55 23.16
N VAL A 161 -24.58 -34.43 23.90
CA VAL A 161 -24.82 -33.12 23.28
C VAL A 161 -23.52 -32.67 22.61
N MET A 162 -23.55 -32.59 21.28
CA MET A 162 -22.42 -32.12 20.49
C MET A 162 -22.45 -30.59 20.40
N ILE A 163 -21.77 -29.92 21.33
CA ILE A 163 -21.54 -28.47 21.24
C ILE A 163 -20.28 -28.26 20.40
N ALA A 164 -20.45 -28.07 19.10
CA ALA A 164 -19.45 -27.36 18.31
C ALA A 164 -19.29 -25.95 18.90
N SER A 165 -18.08 -25.38 18.92
CA SER A 165 -17.82 -24.05 19.48
C SER A 165 -18.77 -23.01 18.89
N VAL A 166 -19.81 -22.62 19.65
CA VAL A 166 -20.84 -21.71 19.16
C VAL A 166 -20.33 -20.28 19.24
N GLN A 167 -19.59 -19.85 18.21
CA GLN A 167 -19.55 -18.43 17.87
C GLN A 167 -20.95 -18.04 17.39
N LEU A 168 -21.71 -17.35 18.25
CA LEU A 168 -22.90 -16.61 17.83
C LEU A 168 -22.46 -15.39 17.02
N GLN A 169 -22.22 -15.57 15.71
CA GLN A 169 -22.20 -14.44 14.79
C GLN A 169 -23.64 -13.90 14.67
N PRO A 170 -23.85 -12.57 14.80
CA PRO A 170 -25.16 -11.98 14.56
C PRO A 170 -25.48 -12.02 13.06
N PHE A 171 -26.58 -12.68 12.70
CA PHE A 171 -27.13 -12.70 11.34
C PHE A 171 -28.52 -12.06 11.33
N ASP A 172 -28.69 -10.98 10.57
CA ASP A 172 -30.02 -10.37 10.37
C ASP A 172 -30.90 -11.22 9.43
N LEU A 173 -32.13 -11.51 9.88
CA LEU A 173 -33.15 -12.18 9.06
C LEU A 173 -33.79 -11.20 8.05
N VAL A 174 -33.12 -10.97 6.93
CA VAL A 174 -33.72 -10.23 5.80
C VAL A 174 -34.65 -11.17 5.02
N ASN A 175 -35.94 -10.86 4.99
CA ASN A 175 -36.98 -11.60 4.26
C ASN A 175 -37.08 -13.11 4.58
N GLY A 176 -36.72 -13.52 5.80
CA GLY A 176 -36.87 -14.91 6.26
C GLY A 176 -35.81 -15.91 5.73
N GLN A 177 -34.72 -15.41 5.15
CA GLN A 177 -33.52 -16.20 4.85
C GLN A 177 -32.44 -15.91 5.91
N PHE A 178 -31.60 -16.90 6.24
CA PHE A 178 -30.43 -16.67 7.08
C PHE A 178 -29.56 -15.56 6.46
N GLY A 179 -29.22 -14.55 7.25
CA GLY A 179 -28.60 -13.33 6.76
C GLY A 179 -27.27 -13.57 6.05
N LYS A 180 -27.05 -12.83 4.96
CA LYS A 180 -25.73 -12.62 4.36
C LYS A 180 -24.76 -12.14 5.45
N ALA A 181 -23.48 -12.51 5.35
CA ALA A 181 -22.48 -12.03 6.30
C ALA A 181 -22.25 -10.53 6.07
N ARG A 182 -22.93 -9.67 6.85
CA ARG A 182 -22.94 -8.24 6.62
C ARG A 182 -21.60 -7.62 7.05
N ILE A 183 -20.75 -7.32 6.07
CA ILE A 183 -19.54 -6.54 6.28
C ILE A 183 -19.93 -5.08 6.51
N GLU A 184 -20.12 -4.69 7.79
CA GLU A 184 -20.38 -3.30 8.18
C GLU A 184 -19.10 -2.50 8.48
N LYS A 185 -18.02 -3.21 8.81
CA LYS A 185 -16.70 -2.66 9.08
C LYS A 185 -15.62 -3.57 8.51
N VAL A 186 -14.75 -3.01 7.68
CA VAL A 186 -13.60 -3.68 7.07
C VAL A 186 -12.30 -3.04 7.54
N LEU A 187 -11.34 -3.88 7.92
CA LEU A 187 -9.95 -3.46 8.14
C LEU A 187 -9.18 -3.57 6.83
N ILE A 188 -8.46 -2.51 6.46
CA ILE A 188 -7.61 -2.50 5.27
C ILE A 188 -6.17 -2.74 5.73
N ALA A 189 -5.66 -3.95 5.49
CA ALA A 189 -4.33 -4.40 5.94
C ALA A 189 -3.23 -3.94 4.96
N ASN A 190 -3.23 -2.66 4.59
CA ASN A 190 -2.35 -2.07 3.59
C ASN A 190 -2.18 -0.55 3.82
N ARG A 191 -1.42 0.13 2.93
CA ARG A 191 -1.12 1.57 2.97
C ARG A 191 -1.25 2.21 1.58
N GLY A 192 -1.03 3.52 1.50
CA GLY A 192 -0.87 4.23 0.22
C GLY A 192 -2.13 4.19 -0.66
N GLU A 193 -1.94 4.20 -1.98
CA GLU A 193 -3.06 4.35 -2.92
C GLU A 193 -4.12 3.27 -2.76
N ILE A 194 -3.71 2.00 -2.63
CA ILE A 194 -4.63 0.87 -2.54
C ILE A 194 -5.48 0.91 -1.27
N ALA A 195 -4.94 1.44 -0.18
CA ALA A 195 -5.74 1.66 1.02
C ALA A 195 -6.83 2.71 0.77
N CYS A 196 -6.49 3.83 0.14
CA CYS A 196 -7.45 4.85 -0.28
C CYS A 196 -8.47 4.31 -1.32
N ARG A 197 -8.04 3.52 -2.31
CA ARG A 197 -8.87 2.85 -3.33
C ARG A 197 -9.94 2.00 -2.68
N VAL A 198 -9.58 1.19 -1.69
CA VAL A 198 -10.51 0.31 -0.99
C VAL A 198 -11.47 1.11 -0.11
N MET A 199 -10.96 2.11 0.62
CA MET A 199 -11.78 3.00 1.45
C MET A 199 -12.79 3.82 0.63
N ARG A 200 -12.44 4.23 -0.62
CA ARG A 200 -13.37 4.94 -1.53
C ARG A 200 -14.63 4.10 -1.79
N THR A 201 -14.46 2.83 -2.16
CA THR A 201 -15.59 1.92 -2.42
C THR A 201 -16.30 1.49 -1.14
N ALA A 202 -15.58 1.21 -0.05
CA ALA A 202 -16.20 0.91 1.25
C ALA A 202 -17.15 2.04 1.69
N ARG A 203 -16.70 3.30 1.61
CA ARG A 203 -17.51 4.49 1.90
C ARG A 203 -18.72 4.62 0.97
N LYS A 204 -18.56 4.41 -0.34
CA LYS A 204 -19.67 4.38 -1.33
C LYS A 204 -20.74 3.34 -0.97
N MET A 205 -20.33 2.20 -0.41
CA MET A 205 -21.21 1.11 0.04
C MET A 205 -21.78 1.31 1.47
N GLY A 206 -21.39 2.37 2.19
CA GLY A 206 -21.76 2.59 3.59
C GLY A 206 -21.05 1.65 4.59
N VAL A 207 -19.94 1.03 4.17
CA VAL A 207 -19.10 0.15 5.00
C VAL A 207 -18.02 1.01 5.68
N ARG A 208 -17.90 0.90 7.00
CA ARG A 208 -16.87 1.60 7.79
C ARG A 208 -15.49 1.02 7.53
N SER A 209 -14.48 1.87 7.54
CA SER A 209 -13.10 1.57 7.19
C SER A 209 -12.16 1.72 8.38
N VAL A 210 -11.31 0.71 8.60
CA VAL A 210 -10.24 0.74 9.61
C VAL A 210 -8.88 0.66 8.91
N ALA A 211 -8.05 1.69 9.09
CA ALA A 211 -6.66 1.68 8.66
C ALA A 211 -5.74 1.03 9.71
N VAL A 212 -4.68 0.41 9.24
CA VAL A 212 -3.47 0.17 10.04
C VAL A 212 -2.32 1.06 9.54
N TYR A 213 -1.45 1.51 10.45
CA TYR A 213 -0.33 2.38 10.09
C TYR A 213 0.96 2.08 10.84
N SER A 214 2.07 2.21 10.12
CA SER A 214 3.42 2.26 10.71
C SER A 214 3.71 3.65 11.29
N GLU A 215 4.73 3.77 12.12
CA GLU A 215 5.21 5.06 12.62
C GLU A 215 5.48 6.08 11.50
N ALA A 216 6.03 5.65 10.36
CA ALA A 216 6.29 6.51 9.19
C ALA A 216 5.00 6.96 8.48
N ASP A 217 3.92 6.17 8.54
CA ASP A 217 2.65 6.48 7.88
C ASP A 217 1.67 7.25 8.79
N ARG A 218 2.08 7.69 9.98
CA ARG A 218 1.22 8.36 10.99
C ARG A 218 0.38 9.52 10.43
N HIS A 219 0.89 10.22 9.41
CA HIS A 219 0.24 11.36 8.79
C HIS A 219 -0.17 11.10 7.32
N ALA A 220 -0.07 9.86 6.84
CA ALA A 220 -0.37 9.48 5.46
C ALA A 220 -1.86 9.64 5.11
N MET A 221 -2.15 9.81 3.82
CA MET A 221 -3.50 10.05 3.30
C MET A 221 -4.51 8.98 3.72
N HIS A 222 -4.14 7.68 3.72
CA HIS A 222 -5.07 6.60 4.07
C HIS A 222 -5.44 6.58 5.57
N VAL A 223 -4.54 7.06 6.44
CA VAL A 223 -4.79 7.22 7.87
C VAL A 223 -5.78 8.36 8.12
N ALA A 224 -5.64 9.47 7.41
CA ALA A 224 -6.57 10.60 7.47
C ALA A 224 -7.92 10.30 6.78
N MET A 225 -7.98 9.31 5.88
CA MET A 225 -9.18 8.94 5.14
C MET A 225 -10.07 7.94 5.90
N ALA A 226 -9.50 7.05 6.71
CA ALA A 226 -10.25 6.00 7.40
C ALA A 226 -11.14 6.53 8.53
N ASP A 227 -12.18 5.77 8.89
CA ASP A 227 -13.07 6.09 10.01
C ASP A 227 -12.41 5.82 11.37
N GLU A 228 -11.51 4.82 11.42
CA GLU A 228 -10.62 4.54 12.54
C GLU A 228 -9.21 4.17 12.02
N ALA A 229 -8.16 4.47 12.78
CA ALA A 229 -6.79 4.11 12.41
C ALA A 229 -5.96 3.66 13.61
N TYR A 230 -5.21 2.55 13.46
CA TYR A 230 -4.45 1.93 14.55
C TYR A 230 -2.96 1.76 14.20
N HIS A 231 -2.11 2.12 15.15
CA HIS A 231 -0.66 1.99 15.02
C HIS A 231 -0.21 0.53 15.21
N ILE A 232 0.52 -0.01 14.24
CA ILE A 232 1.02 -1.40 14.25
C ILE A 232 2.55 -1.52 14.39
N GLY A 233 3.27 -0.42 14.65
CA GLY A 233 4.69 -0.44 14.99
C GLY A 233 5.59 0.37 14.07
N PRO A 234 6.92 0.17 14.13
CA PRO A 234 7.89 1.02 13.46
C PRO A 234 7.87 0.84 11.93
N ALA A 235 8.57 1.72 11.23
CA ALA A 235 8.57 1.82 9.78
C ALA A 235 9.01 0.57 8.98
N PRO A 236 9.91 -0.32 9.46
CA PRO A 236 10.24 -1.54 8.71
C PRO A 236 9.01 -2.46 8.55
N SER A 237 8.63 -2.77 7.31
CA SER A 237 7.41 -3.54 6.98
C SER A 237 7.31 -4.90 7.70
N GLN A 238 8.44 -5.59 7.91
CA GLN A 238 8.53 -6.85 8.68
C GLN A 238 8.04 -6.71 10.13
N GLN A 239 8.16 -5.51 10.71
CA GLN A 239 7.75 -5.20 12.08
C GLN A 239 6.39 -4.50 12.16
N SER A 240 5.78 -4.15 11.02
CA SER A 240 4.48 -3.49 10.88
C SER A 240 3.56 -4.27 9.95
N TYR A 241 3.44 -3.89 8.67
CA TYR A 241 2.42 -4.41 7.74
C TYR A 241 2.50 -5.92 7.45
N LEU A 242 3.66 -6.56 7.62
CA LEU A 242 3.84 -8.02 7.50
C LEU A 242 3.60 -8.76 8.83
N CYS A 243 3.38 -8.05 9.94
CA CYS A 243 3.18 -8.64 11.26
C CYS A 243 1.71 -9.08 11.44
N MET A 244 1.41 -10.29 10.97
CA MET A 244 0.07 -10.90 11.00
C MET A 244 -0.64 -10.75 12.35
N GLU A 245 0.07 -11.03 13.45
CA GLU A 245 -0.43 -10.98 14.82
C GLU A 245 -1.05 -9.62 15.16
N LYS A 246 -0.35 -8.52 14.82
CA LYS A 246 -0.82 -7.16 15.09
C LYS A 246 -2.00 -6.78 14.21
N VAL A 247 -2.00 -7.19 12.94
CA VAL A 247 -3.13 -6.94 12.03
C VAL A 247 -4.39 -7.65 12.53
N LEU A 248 -4.27 -8.88 13.03
CA LEU A 248 -5.36 -9.65 13.65
C LEU A 248 -5.79 -9.05 14.99
N GLU A 249 -4.85 -8.57 15.83
CA GLU A 249 -5.16 -7.86 17.08
C GLU A 249 -6.03 -6.62 16.80
N VAL A 250 -5.64 -5.78 15.82
CA VAL A 250 -6.43 -4.62 15.42
C VAL A 250 -7.77 -5.02 14.84
N ALA A 251 -7.85 -6.06 14.01
CA ALA A 251 -9.11 -6.53 13.43
C ALA A 251 -10.11 -6.92 14.53
N LYS A 252 -9.67 -7.65 15.56
CA LYS A 252 -10.48 -7.99 16.75
C LYS A 252 -10.83 -6.75 17.56
N ARG A 253 -9.85 -5.90 17.89
CA ARG A 253 -10.01 -4.73 18.76
C ARG A 253 -10.93 -3.65 18.17
N SER A 254 -10.92 -3.50 16.85
CA SER A 254 -11.83 -2.60 16.11
C SER A 254 -13.20 -3.22 15.84
N SER A 255 -13.41 -4.51 16.15
CA SER A 255 -14.59 -5.30 15.77
C SER A 255 -14.87 -5.24 14.26
N SER A 256 -13.82 -5.41 13.44
CA SER A 256 -13.93 -5.51 11.99
C SER A 256 -14.38 -6.91 11.59
N GLN A 257 -15.43 -7.04 10.78
CA GLN A 257 -15.94 -8.35 10.31
C GLN A 257 -15.03 -8.97 9.26
N ALA A 258 -14.28 -8.13 8.53
CA ALA A 258 -13.49 -8.55 7.39
C ALA A 258 -12.14 -7.80 7.33
N VAL A 259 -11.16 -8.43 6.68
CA VAL A 259 -9.87 -7.83 6.32
C VAL A 259 -9.72 -7.80 4.81
N HIS A 260 -9.49 -6.62 4.25
CA HIS A 260 -9.09 -6.43 2.86
C HIS A 260 -7.57 -6.26 2.78
N PRO A 261 -6.82 -7.20 2.18
CA PRO A 261 -5.37 -7.12 2.16
C PRO A 261 -4.82 -6.22 1.04
N GLY A 262 -5.62 -5.90 0.02
CA GLY A 262 -5.14 -5.15 -1.15
C GLY A 262 -4.21 -6.00 -2.01
N TYR A 263 -3.05 -5.46 -2.36
CA TYR A 263 -1.97 -6.16 -3.05
C TYR A 263 -0.63 -6.01 -2.30
N GLY A 264 0.31 -6.92 -2.51
CA GLY A 264 1.54 -6.99 -1.70
C GLY A 264 1.26 -7.35 -0.24
N PHE A 265 2.25 -7.11 0.63
CA PHE A 265 2.22 -7.47 2.06
C PHE A 265 1.66 -8.89 2.33
N LEU A 266 0.49 -9.00 2.95
CA LEU A 266 -0.15 -10.26 3.36
C LEU A 266 -1.22 -10.77 2.38
N SER A 267 -1.41 -10.12 1.22
CA SER A 267 -2.47 -10.47 0.25
C SER A 267 -2.35 -11.87 -0.36
N GLU A 268 -1.13 -12.39 -0.48
CA GLU A 268 -0.85 -13.73 -1.02
C GLU A 268 -0.23 -14.64 0.06
N ASN A 269 -0.42 -14.32 1.35
CA ASN A 269 0.08 -15.13 2.45
C ASN A 269 -0.97 -16.18 2.89
N THR A 270 -0.62 -17.45 2.72
CA THR A 270 -1.50 -18.60 3.02
C THR A 270 -1.83 -18.69 4.51
N GLU A 271 -0.86 -18.44 5.38
CA GLU A 271 -0.98 -18.54 6.83
C GLU A 271 -1.94 -17.48 7.36
N PHE A 272 -1.83 -16.25 6.89
CA PHE A 272 -2.68 -15.12 7.27
C PHE A 272 -4.15 -15.34 6.89
N ALA A 273 -4.43 -15.80 5.67
CA ALA A 273 -5.79 -16.13 5.25
C ALA A 273 -6.42 -17.25 6.10
N GLU A 274 -5.62 -18.25 6.51
CA GLU A 274 -6.08 -19.31 7.40
C GLU A 274 -6.28 -18.82 8.85
N LEU A 275 -5.41 -17.94 9.35
CA LEU A 275 -5.55 -17.31 10.67
C LEU A 275 -6.81 -16.42 10.74
N CYS A 276 -7.08 -15.59 9.73
CA CYS A 276 -8.32 -14.82 9.65
C CYS A 276 -9.56 -15.73 9.81
N LYS A 277 -9.59 -16.84 9.07
CA LYS A 277 -10.67 -17.84 9.14
C LYS A 277 -10.78 -18.53 10.51
N GLN A 278 -9.67 -18.86 11.15
CA GLN A 278 -9.65 -19.44 12.51
C GLN A 278 -10.20 -18.48 13.56
N GLU A 279 -10.00 -17.17 13.35
CA GLU A 279 -10.46 -16.10 14.25
C GLU A 279 -11.88 -15.59 13.92
N GLY A 280 -12.55 -16.19 12.94
CA GLY A 280 -13.90 -15.78 12.50
C GLY A 280 -13.95 -14.47 11.71
N ILE A 281 -12.81 -14.02 11.18
CA ILE A 281 -12.64 -12.79 10.38
C ILE A 281 -12.67 -13.16 8.89
N ILE A 282 -13.48 -12.47 8.10
CA ILE A 282 -13.59 -12.72 6.66
C ILE A 282 -12.34 -12.18 5.95
N PHE A 283 -11.54 -13.05 5.36
CA PHE A 283 -10.46 -12.65 4.44
C PHE A 283 -11.06 -12.29 3.07
N ILE A 284 -10.93 -11.04 2.63
CA ILE A 284 -11.47 -10.58 1.34
C ILE A 284 -10.47 -10.92 0.24
N GLY A 285 -10.52 -12.17 -0.20
CA GLY A 285 -9.65 -12.75 -1.22
C GLY A 285 -9.96 -14.24 -1.42
N PRO A 286 -9.11 -14.96 -2.15
CA PRO A 286 -9.27 -16.39 -2.37
C PRO A 286 -9.03 -17.21 -1.09
N PRO A 287 -9.53 -18.47 -1.04
CA PRO A 287 -9.29 -19.34 0.11
C PRO A 287 -7.80 -19.70 0.25
N SER A 288 -7.36 -19.98 1.48
CA SER A 288 -5.99 -20.38 1.82
C SER A 288 -5.46 -21.58 1.03
N SER A 289 -6.34 -22.47 0.54
CA SER A 289 -5.99 -23.54 -0.40
C SER A 289 -5.56 -23.01 -1.77
N ALA A 290 -6.34 -22.11 -2.38
CA ALA A 290 -6.03 -21.56 -3.69
C ALA A 290 -4.74 -20.71 -3.69
N ILE A 291 -4.49 -19.95 -2.61
CA ILE A 291 -3.23 -19.21 -2.41
C ILE A 291 -2.04 -20.19 -2.40
N ARG A 292 -2.14 -21.27 -1.61
CA ARG A 292 -1.10 -22.31 -1.50
C ARG A 292 -0.84 -23.04 -2.82
N ASP A 293 -1.91 -23.45 -3.49
CA ASP A 293 -1.86 -24.24 -4.71
C ASP A 293 -1.21 -23.46 -5.86
N MET A 294 -1.44 -22.13 -5.92
CA MET A 294 -0.86 -21.24 -6.93
C MET A 294 0.55 -20.74 -6.58
N GLY A 295 0.87 -20.57 -5.29
CA GLY A 295 2.19 -20.11 -4.85
C GLY A 295 3.34 -21.09 -5.11
N ILE A 296 3.07 -22.37 -5.38
CA ILE A 296 4.07 -23.39 -5.70
C ILE A 296 4.07 -23.68 -7.20
N LYS A 297 5.11 -23.24 -7.92
CA LYS A 297 5.23 -23.33 -9.40
C LYS A 297 4.98 -24.72 -9.99
N SER A 298 5.42 -25.80 -9.33
CA SER A 298 5.20 -27.18 -9.80
C SER A 298 3.74 -27.61 -9.62
N THR A 299 3.17 -27.36 -8.45
CA THR A 299 1.75 -27.61 -8.13
C THR A 299 0.83 -26.84 -9.07
N SER A 300 1.08 -25.54 -9.28
CA SER A 300 0.25 -24.69 -10.11
C SER A 300 0.24 -25.15 -11.57
N LYS A 301 1.41 -25.44 -12.15
CA LYS A 301 1.49 -26.02 -13.50
C LYS A 301 0.79 -27.37 -13.65
N HIS A 302 0.86 -28.24 -12.64
CA HIS A 302 0.15 -29.53 -12.68
C HIS A 302 -1.37 -29.32 -12.69
N ILE A 303 -1.90 -28.46 -11.83
CA ILE A 303 -3.31 -28.09 -11.78
C ILE A 303 -3.77 -27.46 -13.10
N MET A 304 -2.99 -26.53 -13.66
CA MET A 304 -3.31 -25.87 -14.94
C MET A 304 -3.32 -26.83 -16.12
N SER A 305 -2.34 -27.74 -16.19
CA SER A 305 -2.31 -28.80 -17.20
C SER A 305 -3.55 -29.71 -17.10
N ALA A 306 -3.88 -30.17 -15.89
CA ALA A 306 -5.08 -30.97 -15.64
C ALA A 306 -6.40 -30.23 -15.95
N ALA A 307 -6.42 -28.91 -15.82
CA ALA A 307 -7.55 -28.04 -16.16
C ALA A 307 -7.65 -27.69 -17.66
N GLY A 308 -6.76 -28.22 -18.51
CA GLY A 308 -6.72 -27.89 -19.94
C GLY A 308 -6.40 -26.42 -20.20
N VAL A 309 -5.57 -25.80 -19.34
CA VAL A 309 -4.99 -24.48 -19.56
C VAL A 309 -3.64 -24.69 -20.25
N PRO A 310 -3.35 -24.03 -21.39
CA PRO A 310 -2.06 -24.16 -22.04
C PRO A 310 -0.93 -23.77 -21.08
N ILE A 311 0.03 -24.67 -20.85
CA ILE A 311 1.26 -24.42 -20.09
C ILE A 311 2.45 -24.38 -21.05
N ILE A 312 3.52 -23.69 -20.68
CA ILE A 312 4.74 -23.70 -21.50
C ILE A 312 5.35 -25.10 -21.51
N GLU A 313 5.73 -25.59 -22.68
CA GLU A 313 6.41 -26.89 -22.79
C GLU A 313 7.72 -26.87 -22.00
N GLY A 314 7.94 -27.90 -21.20
CA GLY A 314 9.08 -27.95 -20.30
C GLY A 314 9.30 -29.31 -19.65
N TYR A 315 10.42 -29.42 -18.96
CA TYR A 315 10.81 -30.56 -18.14
C TYR A 315 11.03 -30.11 -16.69
N HIS A 316 10.34 -30.81 -15.78
CA HIS A 316 10.27 -30.50 -14.35
C HIS A 316 10.43 -31.77 -13.49
N GLY A 317 11.13 -32.79 -14.02
CA GLY A 317 11.31 -34.07 -13.35
C GLY A 317 12.45 -34.10 -12.33
N GLU A 318 12.48 -35.15 -11.53
CA GLU A 318 13.46 -35.37 -10.46
C GLU A 318 14.86 -35.77 -10.98
N ASP A 319 14.96 -36.27 -12.22
CA ASP A 319 16.25 -36.58 -12.84
C ASP A 319 16.90 -35.28 -13.36
N GLN A 320 17.97 -34.88 -12.67
CA GLN A 320 18.70 -33.64 -12.88
C GLN A 320 20.08 -33.85 -13.51
N SER A 321 20.32 -35.03 -14.10
CA SER A 321 21.54 -35.32 -14.86
C SER A 321 21.66 -34.45 -16.11
N ASP A 322 22.88 -34.06 -16.46
CA ASP A 322 23.16 -33.15 -17.58
C ASP A 322 22.69 -33.74 -18.91
N GLU A 323 22.91 -35.05 -19.10
CA GLU A 323 22.47 -35.81 -20.26
C GLU A 323 20.94 -35.81 -20.38
N LYS A 324 20.21 -35.95 -19.26
CA LYS A 324 18.75 -35.90 -19.26
C LYS A 324 18.24 -34.50 -19.56
N LEU A 325 18.81 -33.47 -18.92
CA LEU A 325 18.43 -32.08 -19.14
C LEU A 325 18.71 -31.65 -20.59
N GLN A 326 19.82 -32.09 -21.20
CA GLN A 326 20.12 -31.84 -22.61
C GLN A 326 19.17 -32.59 -23.54
N ALA A 327 18.86 -33.87 -23.27
CA ALA A 327 17.91 -34.64 -24.08
C ALA A 327 16.50 -34.03 -24.06
N GLU A 328 16.06 -33.52 -22.90
CA GLU A 328 14.78 -32.81 -22.78
C GLU A 328 14.81 -31.44 -23.47
N ALA A 329 15.92 -30.70 -23.39
CA ALA A 329 16.11 -29.46 -24.14
C ALA A 329 16.03 -29.69 -25.67
N ALA A 330 16.66 -30.76 -26.18
CA ALA A 330 16.56 -31.16 -27.57
C ALA A 330 15.12 -31.58 -27.95
N ARG A 331 14.39 -32.26 -27.07
CA ARG A 331 12.98 -32.66 -27.28
C ARG A 331 12.01 -31.46 -27.32
N ILE A 332 12.21 -30.46 -26.46
CA ILE A 332 11.46 -29.19 -26.45
C ILE A 332 11.84 -28.31 -27.66
N GLY A 333 13.09 -28.46 -28.12
CA GLY A 333 13.66 -27.72 -29.24
C GLY A 333 14.14 -26.34 -28.84
N TYR A 334 15.34 -25.98 -29.29
CA TYR A 334 15.96 -24.68 -29.02
C TYR A 334 15.20 -23.52 -29.70
N PRO A 335 15.32 -22.27 -29.21
CA PRO A 335 15.94 -21.89 -27.94
C PRO A 335 15.13 -22.39 -26.72
N VAL A 336 15.83 -22.67 -25.62
CA VAL A 336 15.23 -23.06 -24.33
C VAL A 336 15.72 -22.15 -23.19
N MET A 337 14.87 -21.97 -22.20
CA MET A 337 15.17 -21.26 -20.96
C MET A 337 15.47 -22.29 -19.84
N ILE A 338 16.65 -22.16 -19.24
CA ILE A 338 17.07 -22.89 -18.04
C ILE A 338 16.73 -22.01 -16.84
N LYS A 339 15.98 -22.53 -15.86
CA LYS A 339 15.56 -21.80 -14.65
C LYS A 339 15.80 -22.62 -13.39
N ALA A 340 16.28 -22.01 -12.32
CA ALA A 340 16.31 -22.65 -11.00
C ALA A 340 14.89 -22.85 -10.43
N VAL A 341 14.60 -23.99 -9.79
CA VAL A 341 13.29 -24.29 -9.17
C VAL A 341 12.90 -23.23 -8.13
N ARG A 342 13.83 -22.91 -7.22
CA ARG A 342 13.66 -21.89 -6.18
C ARG A 342 13.97 -20.46 -6.65
N GLY A 343 14.19 -20.26 -7.95
CA GLY A 343 14.50 -18.96 -8.54
C GLY A 343 13.29 -18.02 -8.58
N GLY A 344 13.40 -16.88 -7.89
CA GLY A 344 12.49 -15.74 -7.97
C GLY A 344 13.17 -14.51 -8.57
N GLY A 345 12.41 -13.68 -9.30
CA GLY A 345 12.84 -12.35 -9.74
C GLY A 345 14.08 -12.32 -10.64
N GLY A 346 14.08 -13.04 -11.77
CA GLY A 346 15.14 -12.98 -12.78
C GLY A 346 16.36 -13.87 -12.52
N LYS A 347 16.67 -14.17 -11.25
CA LYS A 347 17.93 -14.79 -10.84
C LYS A 347 17.99 -16.28 -11.16
N GLY A 348 19.15 -16.72 -11.67
CA GLY A 348 19.40 -18.10 -12.08
C GLY A 348 18.68 -18.53 -13.36
N MET A 349 18.30 -17.57 -14.22
CA MET A 349 17.79 -17.85 -15.57
C MET A 349 18.88 -17.71 -16.63
N ARG A 350 18.92 -18.64 -17.58
CA ARG A 350 19.80 -18.62 -18.76
C ARG A 350 19.07 -19.08 -20.00
N ILE A 351 19.41 -18.54 -21.16
CA ILE A 351 18.83 -18.92 -22.45
C ILE A 351 19.90 -19.72 -23.20
N ALA A 352 19.65 -21.01 -23.42
CA ALA A 352 20.45 -21.80 -24.34
C ALA A 352 19.87 -21.64 -25.75
N ARG A 353 20.62 -21.04 -26.66
CA ARG A 353 20.17 -20.80 -28.04
C ARG A 353 20.39 -21.98 -28.97
N SER A 354 21.27 -22.91 -28.60
CA SER A 354 21.57 -24.13 -29.35
C SER A 354 22.07 -25.23 -28.43
N GLU A 355 22.17 -26.45 -28.94
CA GLU A 355 22.72 -27.60 -28.20
C GLU A 355 24.17 -27.37 -27.74
N ALA A 356 25.01 -26.75 -28.58
CA ALA A 356 26.42 -26.48 -28.26
C ALA A 356 26.61 -25.48 -27.10
N ASP A 357 25.63 -24.62 -26.87
CA ASP A 357 25.60 -23.58 -25.83
C ASP A 357 25.00 -24.12 -24.51
N PHE A 358 24.23 -25.23 -24.57
CA PHE A 358 23.41 -25.71 -23.45
C PHE A 358 24.20 -25.98 -22.16
N HIS A 359 25.33 -26.68 -22.25
CA HIS A 359 26.10 -27.08 -21.06
C HIS A 359 26.75 -25.86 -20.35
N GLU A 360 27.23 -24.86 -21.11
CA GLU A 360 27.76 -23.62 -20.53
C GLU A 360 26.65 -22.83 -19.79
N GLN A 361 25.48 -22.71 -20.42
CA GLN A 361 24.32 -22.06 -19.80
C GLN A 361 23.81 -22.80 -18.57
N LEU A 362 23.79 -24.14 -18.59
CA LEU A 362 23.38 -24.96 -17.45
C LEU A 362 24.29 -24.76 -16.23
N GLU A 363 25.60 -24.82 -16.42
CA GLU A 363 26.56 -24.57 -15.34
C GLU A 363 26.61 -23.10 -14.91
N SER A 364 26.30 -22.16 -15.80
CA SER A 364 26.10 -20.74 -15.44
C SER A 364 24.86 -20.56 -14.56
N ALA A 365 23.73 -21.21 -14.89
CA ALA A 365 22.50 -21.18 -14.10
C ALA A 365 22.67 -21.84 -12.72
N ARG A 366 23.23 -23.06 -12.66
CA ARG A 366 23.50 -23.78 -11.39
C ARG A 366 24.42 -23.01 -10.45
N ARG A 367 25.49 -22.38 -10.96
CA ARG A 367 26.39 -21.56 -10.11
C ARG A 367 25.66 -20.37 -9.48
N GLU A 368 24.78 -19.70 -10.23
CA GLU A 368 23.98 -18.59 -9.68
C GLU A 368 22.91 -19.08 -8.70
N ALA A 369 22.28 -20.22 -8.98
CA ALA A 369 21.27 -20.84 -8.12
C ALA A 369 21.85 -21.30 -6.78
N ARG A 370 22.98 -22.02 -6.78
CA ARG A 370 23.70 -22.41 -5.56
C ARG A 370 24.07 -21.18 -4.73
N LYS A 371 24.59 -20.12 -5.37
CA LYS A 371 24.98 -18.86 -4.71
C LYS A 371 23.78 -18.10 -4.11
N SER A 372 22.60 -18.17 -4.74
CA SER A 372 21.45 -17.32 -4.39
C SER A 372 20.42 -18.02 -3.50
N PHE A 373 20.26 -19.33 -3.65
CA PHE A 373 19.17 -20.13 -3.07
C PHE A 373 19.64 -21.42 -2.38
N ASN A 374 20.95 -21.74 -2.44
CA ASN A 374 21.52 -23.00 -1.97
C ASN A 374 20.80 -24.25 -2.54
N ASP A 375 20.47 -24.17 -3.83
CA ASP A 375 19.72 -25.16 -4.61
C ASP A 375 20.30 -25.18 -6.03
N ASP A 376 20.38 -26.35 -6.65
CA ASP A 376 20.85 -26.54 -8.03
C ASP A 376 19.88 -27.34 -8.91
N VAL A 377 18.65 -27.59 -8.43
CA VAL A 377 17.58 -28.21 -9.23
C VAL A 377 17.10 -27.22 -10.30
N MET A 378 17.18 -27.65 -11.56
CA MET A 378 16.87 -26.88 -12.76
C MET A 378 15.56 -27.33 -13.42
N LEU A 379 14.95 -26.39 -14.13
CA LEU A 379 13.80 -26.56 -15.00
C LEU A 379 14.20 -26.13 -16.40
N ILE A 380 13.85 -26.93 -17.40
CA ILE A 380 14.01 -26.57 -18.82
C ILE A 380 12.64 -26.20 -19.36
N GLU A 381 12.50 -25.05 -20.00
CA GLU A 381 11.26 -24.58 -20.60
C GLU A 381 11.52 -24.08 -22.01
N LYS A 382 10.52 -24.13 -22.89
CA LYS A 382 10.63 -23.46 -24.19
C LYS A 382 10.91 -21.97 -23.98
N PHE A 383 11.84 -21.39 -24.73
CA PHE A 383 12.01 -19.93 -24.73
C PHE A 383 11.05 -19.32 -25.76
N VAL A 384 10.19 -18.41 -25.32
CA VAL A 384 9.34 -17.60 -26.20
C VAL A 384 10.11 -16.34 -26.56
N GLU A 385 10.37 -16.12 -27.85
CA GLU A 385 11.07 -14.92 -28.33
C GLU A 385 10.10 -13.74 -28.46
N ASN A 386 10.59 -12.53 -28.14
CA ASN A 386 9.83 -11.27 -28.09
C ASN A 386 8.43 -11.39 -27.47
N PRO A 387 8.29 -12.00 -26.29
CA PRO A 387 6.96 -12.31 -25.78
C PRO A 387 6.27 -11.08 -25.21
N ARG A 388 4.95 -11.08 -25.33
CA ARG A 388 4.05 -10.17 -24.62
C ARG A 388 3.65 -10.77 -23.27
N HIS A 389 3.57 -9.92 -22.26
CA HIS A 389 2.99 -10.26 -20.97
C HIS A 389 1.51 -9.87 -21.03
N VAL A 390 0.62 -10.86 -21.13
CA VAL A 390 -0.83 -10.66 -21.24
C VAL A 390 -1.50 -11.36 -20.07
N GLU A 391 -2.32 -10.65 -19.33
CA GLU A 391 -2.94 -11.18 -18.12
C GLU A 391 -4.46 -11.01 -18.15
N VAL A 392 -5.20 -11.95 -17.56
CA VAL A 392 -6.67 -11.93 -17.56
C VAL A 392 -7.20 -11.67 -16.17
N GLN A 393 -8.03 -10.63 -16.03
CA GLN A 393 -8.79 -10.40 -14.81
C GLN A 393 -9.83 -11.52 -14.64
N VAL A 394 -9.75 -12.27 -13.55
CA VAL A 394 -10.79 -13.24 -13.18
C VAL A 394 -11.50 -12.83 -11.90
N PHE A 395 -12.74 -13.29 -11.76
CA PHE A 395 -13.52 -13.12 -10.55
C PHE A 395 -14.30 -14.40 -10.25
N GLY A 396 -14.17 -14.93 -9.04
CA GLY A 396 -14.92 -16.11 -8.58
C GLY A 396 -15.82 -15.81 -7.36
N ASP A 397 -16.88 -16.59 -7.16
CA ASP A 397 -17.73 -16.52 -5.97
C ASP A 397 -17.80 -17.83 -5.17
N HIS A 398 -18.33 -17.76 -3.94
CA HIS A 398 -18.54 -18.93 -3.07
C HIS A 398 -19.56 -19.95 -3.62
N HIS A 399 -20.22 -19.67 -4.75
CA HIS A 399 -21.24 -20.51 -5.37
C HIS A 399 -20.68 -21.30 -6.56
N GLY A 400 -19.37 -21.20 -6.82
CA GLY A 400 -18.68 -21.89 -7.92
C GLY A 400 -18.79 -21.18 -9.27
N ASN A 401 -19.34 -19.97 -9.31
CA ASN A 401 -19.34 -19.16 -10.53
C ASN A 401 -17.97 -18.49 -10.67
N ALA A 402 -17.50 -18.36 -11.91
CA ALA A 402 -16.33 -17.54 -12.23
C ALA A 402 -16.47 -16.94 -13.63
N VAL A 403 -16.03 -15.70 -13.76
CA VAL A 403 -16.05 -14.88 -15.00
C VAL A 403 -14.68 -14.25 -15.24
N TYR A 404 -14.41 -13.83 -16.48
CA TYR A 404 -13.28 -12.99 -16.86
C TYR A 404 -13.75 -11.58 -17.26
N LEU A 405 -12.95 -10.56 -16.90
CA LEU A 405 -13.16 -9.14 -17.23
C LEU A 405 -12.09 -8.65 -18.22
N PHE A 406 -11.99 -9.40 -19.32
CA PHE A 406 -11.01 -9.22 -20.40
C PHE A 406 -9.53 -9.29 -19.95
N GLU A 407 -8.65 -9.09 -20.92
CA GLU A 407 -7.20 -9.11 -20.75
C GLU A 407 -6.60 -7.71 -20.67
N ARG A 408 -5.46 -7.62 -20.00
CA ARG A 408 -4.55 -6.48 -19.97
C ARG A 408 -3.23 -6.87 -20.60
N ASP A 409 -2.60 -5.94 -21.30
CA ASP A 409 -1.20 -6.06 -21.72
C ASP A 409 -0.32 -5.26 -20.76
N CYS A 410 0.64 -5.95 -20.14
CA CYS A 410 1.60 -5.39 -19.19
C CYS A 410 3.05 -5.59 -19.68
N SER A 411 3.25 -5.71 -21.01
CA SER A 411 4.54 -6.01 -21.64
C SER A 411 5.59 -4.93 -21.43
N VAL A 412 5.18 -3.68 -21.23
CA VAL A 412 6.09 -2.56 -20.99
C VAL A 412 6.53 -2.58 -19.53
N GLN A 413 7.65 -3.28 -19.30
CA GLN A 413 8.23 -3.51 -17.98
C GLN A 413 9.73 -3.16 -17.92
N ARG A 414 10.18 -2.69 -16.76
CA ARG A 414 11.59 -2.42 -16.43
C ARG A 414 12.03 -3.39 -15.32
N ARG A 415 12.95 -4.32 -15.61
CA ARG A 415 13.43 -5.33 -14.64
C ARG A 415 12.31 -6.09 -13.90
N HIS A 416 11.27 -6.49 -14.63
CA HIS A 416 10.04 -7.13 -14.11
C HIS A 416 9.06 -6.22 -13.33
N GLN A 417 9.30 -4.92 -13.26
CA GLN A 417 8.34 -3.92 -12.77
C GLN A 417 7.51 -3.42 -13.96
N LYS A 418 6.18 -3.56 -13.90
CA LYS A 418 5.24 -3.04 -14.91
C LYS A 418 5.22 -1.50 -14.83
N ILE A 419 5.15 -0.81 -15.97
CA ILE A 419 5.35 0.66 -16.09
C ILE A 419 4.13 1.36 -16.71
N ILE A 420 3.67 0.86 -17.87
CA ILE A 420 2.42 1.23 -18.51
C ILE A 420 1.68 -0.06 -18.83
N GLU A 421 0.41 -0.10 -18.48
CA GLU A 421 -0.52 -1.21 -18.68
C GLU A 421 -1.69 -0.74 -19.52
N GLU A 422 -2.23 -1.61 -20.37
CA GLU A 422 -3.37 -1.26 -21.22
C GLU A 422 -4.40 -2.37 -21.34
N ALA A 423 -5.66 -1.98 -21.52
CA ALA A 423 -6.77 -2.91 -21.71
C ALA A 423 -7.76 -2.36 -22.75
N PRO A 424 -8.24 -3.16 -23.71
CA PRO A 424 -7.79 -4.52 -24.02
C PRO A 424 -6.35 -4.54 -24.59
N GLY A 425 -5.74 -5.71 -24.71
CA GLY A 425 -4.40 -5.83 -25.29
C GLY A 425 -4.39 -5.55 -26.80
N PRO A 426 -3.45 -4.74 -27.33
CA PRO A 426 -3.44 -4.34 -28.74
C PRO A 426 -3.27 -5.55 -29.68
N GLY A 427 -3.89 -5.51 -30.86
CA GLY A 427 -3.77 -6.57 -31.88
C GLY A 427 -4.44 -7.92 -31.55
N ILE A 428 -4.89 -8.16 -30.31
CA ILE A 428 -5.51 -9.43 -29.92
C ILE A 428 -6.93 -9.52 -30.52
N SER A 429 -7.18 -10.55 -31.33
CA SER A 429 -8.48 -10.76 -31.99
C SER A 429 -9.57 -11.18 -30.99
N PRO A 430 -10.86 -10.94 -31.28
CA PRO A 430 -11.97 -11.38 -30.41
C PRO A 430 -11.98 -12.90 -30.15
N GLU A 431 -11.52 -13.72 -31.10
CA GLU A 431 -11.45 -15.17 -30.92
C GLU A 431 -10.33 -15.57 -29.94
N VAL A 432 -9.13 -15.00 -30.08
CA VAL A 432 -8.02 -15.25 -29.15
C VAL A 432 -8.38 -14.75 -27.76
N ARG A 433 -8.94 -13.54 -27.65
CA ARG A 433 -9.44 -12.95 -26.40
C ARG A 433 -10.43 -13.87 -25.67
N ARG A 434 -11.38 -14.45 -26.40
CA ARG A 434 -12.33 -15.42 -25.85
C ARG A 434 -11.63 -16.69 -25.36
N LYS A 435 -10.72 -17.28 -26.16
CA LYS A 435 -9.96 -18.49 -25.76
C LYS A 435 -9.11 -18.24 -24.51
N LEU A 436 -8.48 -17.08 -24.41
CA LEU A 436 -7.67 -16.64 -23.28
C LEU A 436 -8.53 -16.46 -22.02
N GLY A 437 -9.67 -15.77 -22.13
CA GLY A 437 -10.64 -15.62 -21.04
C GLY A 437 -11.25 -16.94 -20.55
N GLU A 438 -11.66 -17.81 -21.48
CA GLU A 438 -12.15 -19.16 -21.16
C GLU A 438 -11.08 -20.02 -20.47
N ALA A 439 -9.81 -19.89 -20.85
CA ALA A 439 -8.70 -20.57 -20.19
C ALA A 439 -8.47 -20.04 -18.75
N ALA A 440 -8.52 -18.72 -18.56
CA ALA A 440 -8.40 -18.11 -17.23
C ALA A 440 -9.57 -18.51 -16.30
N VAL A 441 -10.79 -18.63 -16.81
CA VAL A 441 -11.94 -19.14 -16.02
C VAL A 441 -11.77 -20.62 -15.67
N ARG A 442 -11.18 -21.45 -16.56
CA ARG A 442 -10.82 -22.83 -16.20
C ARG A 442 -9.76 -22.88 -15.09
N ALA A 443 -8.72 -22.04 -15.17
CA ALA A 443 -7.71 -21.89 -14.12
C ALA A 443 -8.33 -21.55 -12.77
N ALA A 444 -9.17 -20.53 -12.72
CA ALA A 444 -9.87 -20.10 -11.50
C ALA A 444 -10.79 -21.21 -10.93
N LYS A 445 -11.54 -21.91 -11.78
CA LYS A 445 -12.42 -23.01 -11.35
C LYS A 445 -11.64 -24.22 -10.83
N ALA A 446 -10.47 -24.53 -11.39
CA ALA A 446 -9.65 -25.66 -10.97
C ALA A 446 -9.19 -25.59 -9.50
N VAL A 447 -9.03 -24.37 -8.95
CA VAL A 447 -8.63 -24.12 -7.56
C VAL A 447 -9.79 -23.67 -6.65
N ASN A 448 -11.03 -23.70 -7.13
CA ASN A 448 -12.21 -23.14 -6.45
C ASN A 448 -11.99 -21.68 -6.00
N TYR A 449 -11.48 -20.85 -6.92
CA TYR A 449 -11.07 -19.48 -6.64
C TYR A 449 -12.24 -18.58 -6.22
N VAL A 450 -11.99 -17.63 -5.31
CA VAL A 450 -12.99 -16.66 -4.81
C VAL A 450 -12.40 -15.26 -4.79
N GLY A 451 -13.22 -14.25 -5.08
CA GLY A 451 -12.80 -12.85 -5.14
C GLY A 451 -12.07 -12.51 -6.44
N ALA A 452 -11.34 -11.40 -6.44
CA ALA A 452 -10.52 -10.96 -7.56
C ALA A 452 -9.22 -11.78 -7.66
N GLY A 453 -8.83 -12.14 -8.88
CA GLY A 453 -7.55 -12.77 -9.17
C GLY A 453 -7.07 -12.38 -10.56
N THR A 454 -5.84 -12.73 -10.92
CA THR A 454 -5.36 -12.53 -12.29
C THR A 454 -4.49 -13.69 -12.73
N VAL A 455 -4.81 -14.23 -13.91
CA VAL A 455 -4.05 -15.31 -14.54
C VAL A 455 -3.11 -14.68 -15.55
N GLU A 456 -1.80 -14.78 -15.31
CA GLU A 456 -0.77 -14.21 -16.18
C GLU A 456 -0.34 -15.24 -17.24
N PHE A 457 -0.26 -14.79 -18.49
CA PHE A 457 0.16 -15.58 -19.64
C PHE A 457 1.33 -14.90 -20.36
N ILE A 458 2.23 -15.73 -20.87
CA ILE A 458 3.22 -15.33 -21.87
C ILE A 458 2.60 -15.58 -23.25
N MET A 459 2.60 -14.58 -24.13
CA MET A 459 2.03 -14.67 -25.47
C MET A 459 3.11 -14.45 -26.54
N ASP A 460 3.14 -15.31 -27.55
CA ASP A 460 4.08 -15.22 -28.68
C ASP A 460 3.55 -14.32 -29.81
N ALA A 461 4.39 -14.09 -30.83
CA ALA A 461 4.06 -13.26 -32.00
C ALA A 461 2.95 -13.85 -32.89
N GLN A 462 2.57 -15.12 -32.71
CA GLN A 462 1.47 -15.80 -33.38
C GLN A 462 0.19 -15.82 -32.52
N HIS A 463 0.22 -15.16 -31.36
CA HIS A 463 -0.83 -15.15 -30.34
C HIS A 463 -1.15 -16.52 -29.71
N ASN A 464 -0.21 -17.48 -29.75
CA ASN A 464 -0.28 -18.61 -28.82
C ASN A 464 0.09 -18.10 -27.43
N PHE A 465 -0.64 -18.57 -26.42
CA PHE A 465 -0.47 -18.12 -25.03
C PHE A 465 -0.23 -19.31 -24.11
N TYR A 466 0.60 -19.11 -23.09
CA TYR A 466 0.99 -20.14 -22.14
C TYR A 466 0.96 -19.57 -20.72
N PHE A 467 0.38 -20.31 -19.78
CA PHE A 467 0.27 -19.93 -18.37
C PHE A 467 1.65 -19.72 -17.75
N MET A 468 1.82 -18.57 -17.08
CA MET A 468 2.99 -18.27 -16.27
C MET A 468 2.69 -18.55 -14.79
N GLU A 469 1.75 -17.80 -14.23
CA GLU A 469 1.35 -17.86 -12.83
C GLU A 469 -0.06 -17.27 -12.62
N MET A 470 -0.58 -17.39 -11.40
CA MET A 470 -1.85 -16.80 -11.00
C MET A 470 -1.63 -15.96 -9.75
N ASN A 471 -1.75 -14.64 -9.87
CA ASN A 471 -1.69 -13.72 -8.74
C ASN A 471 -2.99 -13.86 -7.95
N THR A 472 -2.90 -14.27 -6.69
CA THR A 472 -4.05 -14.66 -5.88
C THR A 472 -4.64 -13.47 -5.10
N ARG A 473 -4.78 -12.34 -5.80
CA ARG A 473 -5.13 -11.02 -5.27
C ARG A 473 -5.69 -10.11 -6.38
N LEU A 474 -6.17 -8.93 -5.99
CA LEU A 474 -6.38 -7.82 -6.93
C LEU A 474 -5.03 -7.37 -7.50
N GLN A 475 -4.95 -7.10 -8.81
CA GLN A 475 -3.76 -6.49 -9.42
C GLN A 475 -3.70 -4.97 -9.17
N VAL A 476 -2.52 -4.39 -9.34
CA VAL A 476 -2.32 -2.94 -9.16
C VAL A 476 -3.11 -2.20 -10.26
N GLU A 477 -2.91 -2.65 -11.48
CA GLU A 477 -3.50 -2.23 -12.76
C GLU A 477 -4.96 -2.67 -12.98
N HIS A 478 -5.67 -3.11 -11.92
CA HIS A 478 -7.11 -3.40 -12.03
C HIS A 478 -7.97 -2.23 -12.58
N PRO A 479 -7.64 -0.93 -12.38
CA PRO A 479 -8.44 0.17 -12.91
C PRO A 479 -8.62 0.17 -14.43
N VAL A 480 -7.65 -0.28 -15.24
CA VAL A 480 -7.88 -0.33 -16.71
C VAL A 480 -8.98 -1.31 -17.07
N SER A 481 -9.08 -2.44 -16.36
CA SER A 481 -10.21 -3.37 -16.48
C SER A 481 -11.53 -2.72 -16.03
N GLU A 482 -11.53 -1.97 -14.92
CA GLU A 482 -12.71 -1.24 -14.44
C GLU A 482 -13.21 -0.21 -15.46
N MET A 483 -12.31 0.53 -16.12
CA MET A 483 -12.67 1.54 -17.11
C MET A 483 -13.29 0.94 -18.38
N ILE A 484 -12.82 -0.22 -18.86
CA ILE A 484 -13.36 -0.85 -20.08
C ILE A 484 -14.64 -1.67 -19.86
N THR A 485 -14.97 -2.06 -18.62
CA THR A 485 -16.21 -2.80 -18.31
C THR A 485 -17.27 -1.94 -17.61
N GLY A 486 -16.86 -0.88 -16.91
CA GLY A 486 -17.72 -0.10 -16.01
C GLY A 486 -17.99 -0.78 -14.66
N THR A 487 -17.17 -1.75 -14.24
CA THR A 487 -17.33 -2.47 -12.95
C THR A 487 -16.45 -1.88 -11.84
N ASP A 488 -16.92 -1.91 -10.58
CA ASP A 488 -16.10 -1.68 -9.40
C ASP A 488 -15.70 -3.05 -8.80
N LEU A 489 -14.44 -3.46 -8.98
CA LEU A 489 -13.93 -4.77 -8.58
C LEU A 489 -13.79 -4.89 -7.06
N VAL A 490 -13.52 -3.79 -6.35
CA VAL A 490 -13.53 -3.77 -4.87
C VAL A 490 -14.96 -3.94 -4.35
N GLU A 491 -15.96 -3.36 -5.02
CA GLU A 491 -17.37 -3.55 -4.66
C GLU A 491 -17.75 -5.02 -4.83
N TRP A 492 -17.32 -5.66 -5.92
CA TRP A 492 -17.50 -7.10 -6.13
C TRP A 492 -16.77 -7.92 -5.07
N GLN A 493 -15.57 -7.53 -4.64
CA GLN A 493 -14.81 -8.24 -3.60
C GLN A 493 -15.56 -8.22 -2.26
N LEU A 494 -16.09 -7.06 -1.86
CA LEU A 494 -16.90 -6.91 -0.64
C LEU A 494 -18.21 -7.70 -0.72
N ARG A 495 -18.92 -7.66 -1.86
CA ARG A 495 -20.16 -8.43 -2.08
C ARG A 495 -19.93 -9.95 -2.02
N VAL A 496 -18.92 -10.45 -2.74
CA VAL A 496 -18.59 -11.88 -2.75
C VAL A 496 -18.14 -12.34 -1.37
N ALA A 497 -17.30 -11.57 -0.68
CA ALA A 497 -16.88 -11.89 0.69
C ALA A 497 -18.05 -11.89 1.71
N ALA A 498 -19.12 -11.13 1.46
CA ALA A 498 -20.37 -11.18 2.22
C ALA A 498 -21.26 -12.40 1.87
N GLY A 499 -20.81 -13.27 0.95
CA GLY A 499 -21.52 -14.46 0.48
C GLY A 499 -22.45 -14.23 -0.71
N GLU A 500 -22.45 -13.05 -1.33
CA GLU A 500 -23.24 -12.80 -2.55
C GLU A 500 -22.71 -13.58 -3.75
N LYS A 501 -23.57 -13.75 -4.76
CA LYS A 501 -23.16 -14.24 -6.08
C LYS A 501 -22.50 -13.12 -6.88
N LEU A 502 -21.78 -13.48 -7.93
CA LEU A 502 -21.30 -12.51 -8.93
C LEU A 502 -22.46 -11.62 -9.42
N PRO A 503 -22.30 -10.28 -9.48
CA PRO A 503 -23.37 -9.38 -9.91
C PRO A 503 -23.77 -9.50 -11.39
N LEU A 504 -22.88 -10.00 -12.25
CA LEU A 504 -23.07 -10.17 -13.69
C LEU A 504 -22.63 -11.57 -14.13
N SER A 505 -23.30 -12.10 -15.15
CA SER A 505 -22.87 -13.26 -15.95
C SER A 505 -21.77 -12.88 -16.95
N GLN A 506 -21.15 -13.88 -17.60
CA GLN A 506 -20.06 -13.63 -18.55
C GLN A 506 -20.52 -12.84 -19.78
N GLU A 507 -21.78 -13.07 -20.18
CA GLU A 507 -22.44 -12.49 -21.35
C GLU A 507 -22.85 -11.02 -21.13
N GLU A 508 -22.99 -10.60 -19.87
CA GLU A 508 -23.33 -9.21 -19.48
C GLU A 508 -22.09 -8.31 -19.34
N ILE A 509 -20.88 -8.88 -19.33
CA ILE A 509 -19.62 -8.14 -19.23
C ILE A 509 -19.22 -7.67 -20.63
N VAL A 510 -19.49 -6.39 -20.92
CA VAL A 510 -19.27 -5.78 -22.24
C VAL A 510 -17.96 -5.00 -22.27
N LEU A 511 -17.13 -5.24 -23.31
CA LEU A 511 -15.92 -4.48 -23.61
C LEU A 511 -16.28 -3.11 -24.22
N LYS A 512 -15.80 -2.02 -23.64
CA LYS A 512 -16.05 -0.64 -24.11
C LYS A 512 -14.75 0.16 -24.19
N GLY A 513 -14.42 0.62 -25.39
CA GLY A 513 -13.27 1.48 -25.63
C GLY A 513 -11.93 0.84 -25.26
N HIS A 514 -10.98 1.70 -24.87
CA HIS A 514 -9.61 1.34 -24.51
C HIS A 514 -9.16 2.15 -23.29
N SER A 515 -8.33 1.58 -22.43
CA SER A 515 -7.79 2.25 -21.25
C SER A 515 -6.29 2.02 -21.11
N PHE A 516 -5.57 3.04 -20.64
CA PHE A 516 -4.18 2.96 -20.22
C PHE A 516 -4.07 3.32 -18.74
N GLU A 517 -3.17 2.65 -18.03
CA GLU A 517 -2.65 3.07 -16.73
C GLU A 517 -1.14 3.34 -16.86
N ALA A 518 -0.67 4.39 -16.19
CA ALA A 518 0.75 4.68 -16.04
C ALA A 518 1.07 4.85 -14.54
N ARG A 519 2.10 4.14 -14.07
CA ARG A 519 2.54 4.20 -12.68
C ARG A 519 3.50 5.37 -12.47
N ILE A 520 3.04 6.39 -11.76
CA ILE A 520 3.82 7.59 -11.44
C ILE A 520 4.69 7.28 -10.21
N TYR A 521 5.99 7.15 -10.42
CA TYR A 521 6.97 6.81 -9.37
C TYR A 521 7.88 7.98 -9.03
N ALA A 522 8.25 8.09 -7.75
CA ALA A 522 9.42 8.85 -7.31
C ALA A 522 10.69 8.03 -7.60
N GLU A 523 11.22 8.17 -8.81
CA GLU A 523 12.45 7.51 -9.27
C GLU A 523 13.19 8.42 -10.26
N ASP A 524 14.48 8.18 -10.47
CA ASP A 524 15.31 8.95 -11.42
C ASP A 524 15.67 8.11 -12.65
N PRO A 525 14.89 8.20 -13.76
CA PRO A 525 15.14 7.40 -14.97
C PRO A 525 16.53 7.61 -15.58
N SER A 526 17.13 8.80 -15.39
CA SER A 526 18.47 9.13 -15.91
C SER A 526 19.60 8.45 -15.12
N ASN A 527 19.30 7.98 -13.91
CA ASN A 527 20.25 7.38 -12.98
C ASN A 527 19.84 5.94 -12.62
N ASP A 528 19.58 5.12 -13.66
CA ASP A 528 19.06 3.74 -13.56
C ASP A 528 17.84 3.62 -12.64
N PHE A 529 16.90 4.56 -12.75
CA PHE A 529 15.64 4.58 -11.98
C PHE A 529 15.87 4.27 -10.50
N LEU A 530 16.84 4.95 -9.89
CA LEU A 530 17.06 4.86 -8.46
C LEU A 530 15.83 5.46 -7.75
N PRO A 531 15.27 4.77 -6.74
CA PRO A 531 14.09 5.25 -6.04
C PRO A 531 14.42 6.50 -5.23
N GLY A 532 13.61 7.54 -5.38
CA GLY A 532 13.68 8.77 -4.60
C GLY A 532 12.92 8.66 -3.29
N ALA A 533 13.38 9.39 -2.27
CA ALA A 533 12.68 9.54 -1.00
C ALA A 533 12.89 10.96 -0.46
N GLY A 534 11.86 11.52 0.18
CA GLY A 534 11.82 12.91 0.61
C GLY A 534 10.45 13.57 0.40
N PRO A 535 10.36 14.90 0.61
CA PRO A 535 9.09 15.62 0.63
C PRO A 535 8.57 15.97 -0.78
N LEU A 536 7.25 15.87 -0.96
CA LEU A 536 6.54 16.39 -2.12
C LEU A 536 6.25 17.88 -1.92
N LEU A 537 7.25 18.73 -2.16
CA LEU A 537 7.21 20.19 -1.93
C LEU A 537 6.15 20.90 -2.79
N HIS A 538 5.85 20.37 -3.97
CA HIS A 538 4.64 20.69 -4.73
C HIS A 538 4.07 19.41 -5.34
N LEU A 539 2.74 19.27 -5.32
CA LEU A 539 2.04 18.21 -6.04
C LEU A 539 0.71 18.73 -6.59
N SER A 540 0.66 18.90 -7.91
CA SER A 540 -0.56 19.19 -8.65
C SER A 540 -0.75 18.16 -9.77
N THR A 541 -1.84 17.40 -9.69
CA THR A 541 -2.20 16.32 -10.64
C THR A 541 -3.21 16.83 -11.69
N PRO A 542 -3.40 16.13 -12.83
CA PRO A 542 -4.57 16.33 -13.68
C PRO A 542 -5.87 16.23 -12.86
N GLN A 543 -6.89 16.97 -13.29
CA GLN A 543 -8.23 16.86 -12.72
C GLN A 543 -8.87 15.52 -13.14
N GLY A 544 -9.44 14.80 -12.17
CA GLY A 544 -10.21 13.58 -12.44
C GLY A 544 -11.60 13.89 -12.98
N ASP A 545 -12.06 13.08 -13.93
CA ASP A 545 -13.37 13.12 -14.57
C ASP A 545 -13.86 11.68 -14.89
N GLU A 546 -14.88 11.52 -15.74
CA GLU A 546 -15.43 10.20 -16.11
C GLU A 546 -14.45 9.33 -16.92
N VAL A 547 -13.42 9.92 -17.53
CA VAL A 547 -12.48 9.26 -18.46
C VAL A 547 -11.02 9.40 -18.04
N THR A 548 -10.76 10.09 -16.92
CA THR A 548 -9.45 10.39 -16.34
C THR A 548 -9.53 10.16 -14.84
N ARG A 549 -8.76 9.21 -14.32
CA ARG A 549 -8.84 8.77 -12.94
C ARG A 549 -7.45 8.72 -12.32
N ILE A 550 -7.31 9.31 -11.14
CA ILE A 550 -6.04 9.40 -10.42
C ILE A 550 -6.18 8.63 -9.11
N GLU A 551 -5.52 7.47 -9.02
CA GLU A 551 -5.46 6.67 -7.81
C GLU A 551 -4.18 7.04 -7.04
N THR A 552 -4.32 7.85 -6.00
CA THR A 552 -3.20 8.33 -5.16
C THR A 552 -3.35 7.94 -3.69
N GLY A 553 -2.21 7.81 -3.01
CA GLY A 553 -2.07 7.66 -1.56
C GLY A 553 -1.29 8.80 -0.88
N VAL A 554 -0.98 9.87 -1.62
CA VAL A 554 -0.21 11.03 -1.15
C VAL A 554 -0.84 12.36 -1.60
N ARG A 555 -0.51 13.42 -0.89
CA ARG A 555 -0.86 14.84 -1.18
C ARG A 555 0.39 15.73 -1.12
N GLU A 556 0.25 16.97 -1.56
CA GLU A 556 1.28 18.00 -1.37
C GLU A 556 1.67 18.11 0.12
N GLY A 557 2.97 18.18 0.38
CA GLY A 557 3.55 18.19 1.73
C GLY A 557 3.76 16.82 2.38
N ASP A 558 3.24 15.72 1.83
CA ASP A 558 3.57 14.37 2.32
C ASP A 558 5.01 13.98 1.94
N GLU A 559 5.58 13.00 2.65
CA GLU A 559 6.93 12.45 2.41
C GLU A 559 6.86 11.05 1.77
N VAL A 560 7.59 10.85 0.67
CA VAL A 560 7.85 9.52 0.10
C VAL A 560 8.94 8.85 0.92
N SER A 561 8.58 7.84 1.72
CA SER A 561 9.50 7.17 2.65
C SER A 561 10.37 6.11 1.97
N VAL A 562 11.65 6.04 2.38
CA VAL A 562 12.62 4.99 2.00
C VAL A 562 12.17 3.54 2.33
N HIS A 563 11.15 3.36 3.19
CA HIS A 563 10.75 2.06 3.69
C HIS A 563 9.76 1.30 2.80
N TYR A 564 9.18 1.96 1.80
CA TYR A 564 8.06 1.45 1.02
C TYR A 564 8.24 1.63 -0.49
N ASP A 565 7.32 1.05 -1.26
CA ASP A 565 7.21 1.31 -2.69
C ASP A 565 7.02 2.83 -2.96
N PRO A 566 7.82 3.44 -3.86
CA PRO A 566 7.82 4.88 -4.11
C PRO A 566 6.77 5.35 -5.13
N MET A 567 5.72 4.57 -5.39
CA MET A 567 4.61 4.98 -6.25
C MET A 567 3.83 6.14 -5.61
N ILE A 568 3.81 7.27 -6.32
CA ILE A 568 3.07 8.48 -5.97
C ILE A 568 1.59 8.27 -6.29
N ALA A 569 1.30 7.86 -7.53
CA ALA A 569 -0.05 7.67 -8.03
C ALA A 569 -0.09 6.74 -9.25
N LYS A 570 -1.29 6.30 -9.61
CA LYS A 570 -1.58 5.67 -10.90
C LYS A 570 -2.46 6.62 -11.70
N LEU A 571 -2.01 7.01 -12.89
CA LEU A 571 -2.80 7.77 -13.84
C LEU A 571 -3.52 6.79 -14.75
N VAL A 572 -4.84 6.76 -14.69
CA VAL A 572 -5.69 5.87 -15.49
C VAL A 572 -6.52 6.72 -16.45
N VAL A 573 -6.49 6.41 -17.74
CA VAL A 573 -7.28 7.12 -18.76
C VAL A 573 -8.06 6.14 -19.61
N TRP A 574 -9.20 6.57 -20.12
CA TRP A 574 -10.03 5.82 -21.06
C TRP A 574 -10.23 6.61 -22.36
N GLY A 575 -10.57 5.94 -23.45
CA GLY A 575 -10.99 6.54 -24.71
C GLY A 575 -11.82 5.57 -25.56
N GLU A 576 -12.52 6.08 -26.58
CA GLU A 576 -13.32 5.25 -27.50
C GLU A 576 -12.47 4.25 -28.29
N ASP A 577 -11.21 4.59 -28.53
CA ASP A 577 -10.18 3.72 -29.12
C ASP A 577 -8.81 3.97 -28.46
N ARG A 578 -7.83 3.13 -28.81
CA ARG A 578 -6.44 3.20 -28.30
C ARG A 578 -5.76 4.53 -28.61
N SER A 579 -5.98 5.13 -29.78
CA SER A 579 -5.40 6.42 -30.17
C SER A 579 -5.97 7.56 -29.32
N ALA A 580 -7.28 7.56 -29.08
CA ALA A 580 -7.94 8.54 -28.21
C ALA A 580 -7.46 8.41 -26.76
N ALA A 581 -7.38 7.19 -26.23
CA ALA A 581 -6.86 6.92 -24.90
C ALA A 581 -5.37 7.33 -24.76
N LEU A 582 -4.54 7.05 -25.76
CA LEU A 582 -3.10 7.40 -25.77
C LEU A 582 -2.87 8.92 -25.84
N LYS A 583 -3.65 9.65 -26.66
CA LYS A 583 -3.64 11.12 -26.69
C LYS A 583 -4.02 11.71 -25.34
N ARG A 584 -5.03 11.13 -24.67
CA ARG A 584 -5.43 11.52 -23.31
C ARG A 584 -4.33 11.21 -22.28
N LEU A 585 -3.67 10.06 -22.36
CA LEU A 585 -2.54 9.71 -21.49
C LEU A 585 -1.43 10.77 -21.57
N ARG A 586 -0.96 11.07 -22.80
CA ARG A 586 0.07 12.09 -23.07
C ARG A 586 -0.35 13.47 -22.51
N TYR A 587 -1.60 13.88 -22.74
CA TYR A 587 -2.14 15.13 -22.22
C TYR A 587 -2.15 15.18 -20.68
N CYS A 588 -2.62 14.13 -20.02
CA CYS A 588 -2.71 14.06 -18.57
C CYS A 588 -1.34 13.95 -17.88
N LEU A 589 -0.36 13.30 -18.50
CA LEU A 589 1.02 13.27 -18.02
C LEU A 589 1.64 14.69 -18.00
N LEU A 590 1.44 15.50 -19.04
CA LEU A 590 1.87 16.91 -19.10
C LEU A 590 1.18 17.83 -18.07
N GLN A 591 0.09 17.38 -17.44
CA GLN A 591 -0.61 18.12 -16.40
C GLN A 591 -0.08 17.83 -14.98
N TYR A 592 0.79 16.82 -14.80
CA TYR A 592 1.45 16.59 -13.51
C TYR A 592 2.55 17.63 -13.27
N ASN A 593 2.53 18.21 -12.07
CA ASN A 593 3.50 19.19 -11.61
C ASN A 593 3.98 18.68 -10.24
N ILE A 594 5.20 18.16 -10.18
CA ILE A 594 5.79 17.58 -8.97
C ILE A 594 7.13 18.27 -8.73
N VAL A 595 7.37 18.72 -7.50
CA VAL A 595 8.64 19.33 -7.08
C VAL A 595 9.07 18.72 -5.74
N GLY A 596 10.37 18.50 -5.59
CA GLY A 596 11.01 17.93 -4.40
C GLY A 596 11.64 16.54 -4.62
N LEU A 597 11.18 15.81 -5.62
CA LEU A 597 11.70 14.49 -6.01
C LEU A 597 11.78 14.34 -7.54
N ASN A 598 12.76 13.56 -8.01
CA ASN A 598 12.78 13.08 -9.39
C ASN A 598 11.61 12.11 -9.62
N THR A 599 11.06 12.10 -10.82
CA THR A 599 9.93 11.23 -11.19
C THR A 599 10.11 10.64 -12.58
N ASN A 600 9.35 9.59 -12.88
CA ASN A 600 9.37 8.94 -14.19
C ASN A 600 8.46 9.58 -15.26
N ILE A 601 7.86 10.75 -15.01
CA ILE A 601 6.85 11.35 -15.90
C ILE A 601 7.42 11.64 -17.30
N ASP A 602 8.61 12.23 -17.41
CA ASP A 602 9.23 12.54 -18.72
C ASP A 602 9.63 11.27 -19.49
N PHE A 603 9.98 10.19 -18.77
CA PHE A 603 10.18 8.87 -19.35
C PHE A 603 8.88 8.25 -19.85
N LEU A 604 7.79 8.35 -19.08
CA LEU A 604 6.45 7.91 -19.49
C LEU A 604 5.93 8.70 -20.71
N LEU A 605 6.23 9.99 -20.80
CA LEU A 605 5.96 10.82 -21.98
C LEU A 605 6.77 10.36 -23.20
N SER A 606 8.07 10.12 -23.02
CA SER A 606 8.96 9.64 -24.10
C SER A 606 8.52 8.25 -24.61
N LEU A 607 8.17 7.35 -23.69
CA LEU A 607 7.67 6.00 -24.00
C LEU A 607 6.31 6.04 -24.69
N SER A 608 5.35 6.75 -24.12
CA SER A 608 4.01 6.87 -24.70
C SER A 608 4.03 7.56 -26.07
N CYS A 609 5.04 8.40 -26.38
CA CYS A 609 5.27 9.01 -27.71
C CYS A 609 6.08 8.14 -28.69
N HIS A 610 6.63 7.00 -28.28
CA HIS A 610 7.48 6.18 -29.14
C HIS A 610 6.66 5.51 -30.28
N PRO A 611 7.12 5.54 -31.55
CA PRO A 611 6.33 5.03 -32.69
C PRO A 611 5.88 3.57 -32.55
N GLU A 612 6.77 2.67 -32.11
CA GLU A 612 6.42 1.26 -31.88
C GLU A 612 5.38 1.08 -30.76
N PHE A 613 5.37 1.97 -29.74
CA PHE A 613 4.35 1.94 -28.71
C PHE A 613 3.00 2.44 -29.25
N GLU A 614 2.99 3.48 -30.08
CA GLU A 614 1.77 3.97 -30.76
C GLU A 614 1.21 2.93 -31.73
N ALA A 615 2.06 2.16 -32.43
CA ALA A 615 1.67 1.03 -33.27
C ALA A 615 1.13 -0.19 -32.47
N GLY A 616 1.46 -0.31 -31.19
CA GLY A 616 1.12 -1.47 -30.36
C GLY A 616 2.11 -2.64 -30.46
N ASN A 617 3.30 -2.40 -31.04
CA ASN A 617 4.39 -3.37 -31.18
C ASN A 617 5.18 -3.50 -29.86
N VAL A 618 4.49 -3.89 -28.79
CA VAL A 618 5.07 -4.04 -27.45
C VAL A 618 5.48 -5.47 -27.16
N HIS A 619 6.53 -5.64 -26.35
CA HIS A 619 7.01 -6.92 -25.83
C HIS A 619 7.85 -6.67 -24.57
N THR A 620 8.09 -7.73 -23.79
CA THR A 620 8.79 -7.68 -22.48
C THR A 620 10.23 -7.16 -22.50
N SER A 621 10.80 -6.85 -23.67
CA SER A 621 12.13 -6.25 -23.85
C SER A 621 12.10 -4.89 -24.55
N PHE A 622 10.93 -4.25 -24.67
CA PHE A 622 10.74 -2.96 -25.33
C PHE A 622 11.66 -1.85 -24.79
N ILE A 623 11.72 -1.68 -23.47
CA ILE A 623 12.55 -0.61 -22.85
C ILE A 623 14.05 -0.83 -23.12
N PRO A 624 14.64 -2.04 -22.90
CA PRO A 624 16.01 -2.33 -23.32
C PRO A 624 16.28 -2.14 -24.82
N GLN A 625 15.34 -2.51 -25.69
CA GLN A 625 15.50 -2.40 -27.15
C GLN A 625 15.50 -0.96 -27.66
N HIS A 626 14.70 -0.09 -27.03
CA HIS A 626 14.51 1.30 -27.44
C HIS A 626 15.21 2.31 -26.51
N TYR A 627 16.15 1.86 -25.67
CA TYR A 627 16.78 2.65 -24.61
C TYR A 627 17.24 4.04 -25.09
N ASP A 628 18.08 4.13 -26.12
CA ASP A 628 18.63 5.41 -26.62
C ASP A 628 17.56 6.41 -27.10
N GLN A 629 16.35 5.94 -27.43
CA GLN A 629 15.22 6.78 -27.85
C GLN A 629 14.32 7.17 -26.66
N LEU A 630 14.32 6.36 -25.60
CA LEU A 630 13.55 6.59 -24.37
C LEU A 630 14.28 7.44 -23.33
N PHE A 631 15.62 7.49 -23.41
CA PHE A 631 16.49 8.33 -22.57
C PHE A 631 17.28 9.33 -23.43
N PRO A 632 16.60 10.27 -24.12
CA PRO A 632 17.28 11.31 -24.89
C PRO A 632 18.18 12.15 -23.96
N GLY A 633 19.35 12.52 -24.45
CA GLY A 633 20.28 13.38 -23.70
C GLY A 633 19.64 14.75 -23.35
N PRO A 634 20.09 15.40 -22.27
CA PRO A 634 19.50 16.65 -21.78
C PRO A 634 19.51 17.72 -22.86
N ARG A 635 18.33 18.20 -23.22
CA ARG A 635 18.14 19.22 -24.26
C ARG A 635 18.67 20.57 -23.78
N ALA A 636 19.38 21.29 -24.65
CA ALA A 636 19.75 22.68 -24.37
C ALA A 636 18.47 23.51 -24.12
N PRO A 637 18.50 24.48 -23.18
CA PRO A 637 17.33 25.30 -22.88
C PRO A 637 16.92 26.09 -24.12
N SER A 638 15.61 26.24 -24.33
CA SER A 638 15.14 27.24 -25.29
C SER A 638 15.34 28.63 -24.70
N CYS A 639 15.63 29.61 -25.55
CA CYS A 639 15.79 31.01 -25.13
C CYS A 639 14.48 31.54 -24.51
N GLU A 640 13.36 31.00 -24.97
CA GLU A 640 12.00 31.23 -24.49
C GLU A 640 11.84 30.78 -23.03
N VAL A 641 12.27 29.57 -22.66
CA VAL A 641 12.23 29.07 -21.27
C VAL A 641 13.15 29.88 -20.36
N LEU A 642 14.34 30.26 -20.82
CA LEU A 642 15.24 31.15 -20.07
C LEU A 642 14.61 32.53 -19.83
N CYS A 643 13.91 33.09 -20.84
CA CYS A 643 13.19 34.35 -20.69
C CYS A 643 11.97 34.23 -19.78
N GLN A 644 11.24 33.11 -19.80
CA GLN A 644 10.15 32.82 -18.85
C GLN A 644 10.70 32.78 -17.41
N ALA A 645 11.81 32.08 -17.16
CA ALA A 645 12.45 32.00 -15.85
C ALA A 645 13.03 33.35 -15.39
N ALA A 646 13.64 34.13 -16.29
CA ALA A 646 14.09 35.48 -16.00
C ALA A 646 12.91 36.42 -15.65
N LEU A 647 11.82 36.36 -16.42
CA LEU A 647 10.60 37.14 -16.19
C LEU A 647 9.93 36.76 -14.86
N ALA A 648 9.86 35.48 -14.54
CA ALA A 648 9.37 34.96 -13.27
C ALA A 648 10.08 35.62 -12.07
N LEU A 649 11.42 35.65 -12.10
CA LEU A 649 12.23 36.26 -11.05
C LEU A 649 12.03 37.78 -10.98
N VAL A 650 12.02 38.47 -12.12
CA VAL A 650 11.73 39.92 -12.22
C VAL A 650 10.37 40.26 -11.61
N LEU A 651 9.34 39.47 -11.92
CA LEU A 651 7.99 39.68 -11.41
C LEU A 651 7.87 39.32 -9.93
N ARG A 652 8.60 38.31 -9.43
CA ARG A 652 8.64 37.94 -8.00
C ARG A 652 9.22 39.07 -7.15
N GLU A 653 10.32 39.66 -7.59
CA GLU A 653 10.90 40.85 -6.97
C GLU A 653 9.96 42.05 -7.02
N LYS A 654 9.25 42.24 -8.15
CA LYS A 654 8.25 43.30 -8.29
C LYS A 654 7.11 43.14 -7.29
N MET A 655 6.52 41.95 -7.15
CA MET A 655 5.47 41.68 -6.17
C MET A 655 5.95 41.91 -4.74
N SER A 656 7.12 41.36 -4.37
CA SER A 656 7.70 41.57 -3.03
C SER A 656 7.95 43.06 -2.73
N THR A 657 8.34 43.84 -3.73
CA THR A 657 8.49 45.31 -3.60
C THR A 657 7.13 46.00 -3.42
N GLU A 658 6.09 45.55 -4.14
CA GLU A 658 4.74 46.10 -4.04
C GLU A 658 4.09 45.79 -2.69
N ASP A 659 4.29 44.58 -2.15
CA ASP A 659 3.86 44.18 -0.80
C ASP A 659 4.58 44.98 0.30
N PHE A 660 5.91 45.12 0.21
CA PHE A 660 6.68 45.95 1.13
C PHE A 660 6.20 47.41 1.11
N ARG A 661 5.96 47.97 -0.09
CA ARG A 661 5.47 49.33 -0.27
C ARG A 661 4.06 49.52 0.30
N ALA A 662 3.19 48.53 0.20
CA ALA A 662 1.85 48.58 0.81
C ALA A 662 1.89 48.59 2.36
N GLN A 663 2.95 48.05 2.95
CA GLN A 663 3.18 48.02 4.41
C GLN A 663 4.06 49.18 4.90
N SER A 664 4.63 49.98 3.99
CA SER A 664 5.52 51.11 4.29
C SER A 664 4.76 52.31 4.87
N ALA A 665 5.42 53.08 5.75
CA ALA A 665 4.95 54.39 6.18
C ALA A 665 5.01 55.46 5.06
N ASP A 666 5.74 55.19 3.99
CA ASP A 666 5.74 55.95 2.73
C ASP A 666 5.43 55.00 1.55
N PRO A 667 4.15 54.77 1.23
CA PRO A 667 3.73 53.94 0.09
C PRO A 667 3.97 54.60 -1.29
N PHE A 668 4.30 55.88 -1.33
CA PHE A 668 4.50 56.64 -2.58
C PHE A 668 5.98 56.91 -2.89
N SER A 669 6.88 56.36 -2.07
CA SER A 669 8.31 56.57 -2.18
C SER A 669 8.85 56.19 -3.57
N PRO A 670 9.52 57.10 -4.30
CA PRO A 670 10.10 56.78 -5.61
C PRO A 670 11.24 55.74 -5.50
N PHE A 671 11.80 55.57 -4.31
CA PHE A 671 12.82 54.56 -4.01
C PHE A 671 12.24 53.14 -3.78
N ALA A 672 10.93 53.02 -3.58
CA ALA A 672 10.20 51.75 -3.45
C ALA A 672 9.56 51.30 -4.79
N LEU A 673 10.12 51.72 -5.93
CA LEU A 673 9.65 51.35 -7.26
C LEU A 673 10.58 50.33 -7.93
N SER A 674 10.01 49.17 -8.28
CA SER A 674 10.68 48.05 -8.98
C SER A 674 10.72 48.22 -10.51
N ASN A 675 10.31 49.38 -11.04
CA ASN A 675 10.26 49.67 -12.49
C ASN A 675 11.62 49.95 -13.15
N GLY A 676 12.73 49.80 -12.41
CA GLY A 676 14.07 49.98 -12.96
C GLY A 676 14.43 51.42 -13.33
N ARG A 677 13.72 52.45 -12.84
CA ARG A 677 13.94 53.84 -13.29
C ARG A 677 15.41 54.28 -13.15
N ARG A 678 15.93 54.91 -14.20
CA ARG A 678 17.22 55.60 -14.28
C ARG A 678 16.99 56.95 -14.98
N LEU A 679 17.86 57.93 -14.76
CA LEU A 679 17.62 59.30 -15.24
C LEU A 679 17.88 59.47 -16.75
N ASN A 680 18.98 58.90 -17.26
CA ASN A 680 19.50 59.19 -18.60
C ASN A 680 19.73 57.94 -19.48
N VAL A 681 19.40 56.75 -18.98
CA VAL A 681 19.64 55.45 -19.65
C VAL A 681 18.48 54.50 -19.35
N LEU A 682 18.31 53.44 -20.15
CA LEU A 682 17.49 52.30 -19.73
C LEU A 682 18.24 51.50 -18.66
N TYR A 683 17.51 50.83 -17.77
CA TYR A 683 18.13 49.89 -16.84
C TYR A 683 18.29 48.53 -17.50
N ASN A 684 19.53 48.07 -17.58
CA ASN A 684 19.89 46.72 -17.98
C ASN A 684 20.56 46.02 -16.79
N ARG A 685 20.21 44.75 -16.55
CA ARG A 685 20.82 43.88 -15.56
C ARG A 685 21.04 42.48 -16.13
N ASN A 686 22.14 41.84 -15.77
CA ASN A 686 22.38 40.45 -16.14
C ASN A 686 21.87 39.53 -15.02
N LEU A 687 21.04 38.56 -15.38
CA LEU A 687 20.65 37.43 -14.53
C LEU A 687 21.40 36.19 -15.02
N THR A 688 22.35 35.69 -14.24
CA THR A 688 22.91 34.37 -14.48
C THR A 688 21.89 33.32 -14.03
N LEU A 689 21.50 32.45 -14.93
CA LEU A 689 20.64 31.30 -14.69
C LEU A 689 21.44 30.01 -14.85
N GLN A 690 21.05 28.95 -14.16
CA GLN A 690 21.68 27.63 -14.25
C GLN A 690 20.62 26.54 -14.45
N MET A 691 20.74 25.79 -15.53
CA MET A 691 19.91 24.61 -15.85
C MET A 691 20.83 23.40 -15.99
N GLY A 692 20.70 22.44 -15.06
CA GLY A 692 21.66 21.35 -14.91
C GLY A 692 23.08 21.89 -14.65
N GLN A 693 24.02 21.54 -15.52
CA GLN A 693 25.41 22.02 -15.47
C GLN A 693 25.65 23.33 -16.25
N ASN A 694 24.73 23.72 -17.13
CA ASN A 694 24.90 24.87 -18.01
C ASN A 694 24.54 26.16 -17.28
N LYS A 695 25.41 27.17 -17.38
CA LYS A 695 25.16 28.54 -16.91
C LYS A 695 24.95 29.45 -18.10
N VAL A 696 23.87 30.20 -18.09
CA VAL A 696 23.49 31.10 -19.17
C VAL A 696 23.15 32.46 -18.57
N ASP A 697 23.76 33.53 -19.10
CA ASP A 697 23.39 34.88 -18.73
C ASP A 697 22.22 35.36 -19.59
N VAL A 698 21.26 36.02 -18.94
CA VAL A 698 20.13 36.72 -19.58
C VAL A 698 20.26 38.20 -19.23
N ALA A 699 20.54 39.04 -20.23
CA ALA A 699 20.56 40.50 -20.05
C ALA A 699 19.14 41.05 -20.17
N VAL A 700 18.59 41.58 -19.08
CA VAL A 700 17.22 42.09 -18.98
C VAL A 700 17.23 43.61 -18.98
N THR A 701 16.75 44.20 -20.09
CA THR A 701 16.52 45.63 -20.23
C THR A 701 15.06 45.98 -19.91
N TYR A 702 14.86 46.99 -19.06
CA TYR A 702 13.55 47.46 -18.62
C TYR A 702 13.08 48.57 -19.56
N ASN A 703 11.99 48.35 -20.30
CA ASN A 703 11.46 49.30 -21.27
C ASN A 703 10.50 50.31 -20.58
N PRO A 704 10.35 51.55 -21.09
CA PRO A 704 9.52 52.60 -20.46
C PRO A 704 8.02 52.29 -20.38
N ASP A 705 7.53 51.39 -21.23
CA ASP A 705 6.13 50.93 -21.28
C ASP A 705 5.82 49.80 -20.28
N GLY A 706 6.82 49.37 -19.50
CA GLY A 706 6.69 48.27 -18.54
C GLY A 706 6.94 46.88 -19.14
N THR A 707 7.31 46.79 -20.42
CA THR A 707 7.81 45.56 -21.03
C THR A 707 9.32 45.38 -20.77
N TYR A 708 9.86 44.26 -21.22
CA TYR A 708 11.27 43.91 -21.07
C TYR A 708 11.84 43.52 -22.43
N THR A 709 13.07 43.94 -22.71
CA THR A 709 13.87 43.36 -23.79
C THR A 709 14.90 42.43 -23.15
N MET A 710 14.89 41.14 -23.52
CA MET A 710 15.81 40.14 -22.98
C MET A 710 16.78 39.66 -24.06
N GLU A 711 18.07 39.61 -23.75
CA GLU A 711 19.10 39.04 -24.62
C GLU A 711 19.70 37.78 -23.97
N THR A 712 19.68 36.67 -24.70
CA THR A 712 20.32 35.41 -24.27
C THR A 712 20.73 34.58 -25.49
N GLU A 713 21.86 33.87 -25.39
CA GLU A 713 22.47 33.11 -26.51
C GLU A 713 22.60 33.90 -27.83
N GLY A 714 22.80 35.23 -27.75
CA GLY A 714 22.89 36.13 -28.90
C GLY A 714 21.55 36.42 -29.61
N LYS A 715 20.42 36.00 -29.04
CA LYS A 715 19.08 36.36 -29.51
C LYS A 715 18.47 37.46 -28.65
N LEU A 716 17.90 38.47 -29.31
CA LEU A 716 17.14 39.55 -28.68
C LEU A 716 15.64 39.23 -28.75
N LEU A 717 14.97 39.22 -27.60
CA LEU A 717 13.57 38.82 -27.43
C LEU A 717 12.78 39.95 -26.76
N GLN A 718 11.60 40.26 -27.29
CA GLN A 718 10.63 41.17 -26.67
C GLN A 718 9.74 40.38 -25.72
N VAL A 719 9.75 40.74 -24.43
CA VAL A 719 9.16 39.96 -23.35
C VAL A 719 8.24 40.84 -22.51
N SER A 720 7.00 40.41 -22.29
CA SER A 720 6.08 41.06 -21.36
C SER A 720 5.25 40.02 -20.62
N GLY A 721 4.66 40.39 -19.48
CA GLY A 721 3.81 39.46 -18.75
C GLY A 721 3.51 39.87 -17.31
N GLN A 722 2.77 39.00 -16.64
CA GLN A 722 2.31 39.15 -15.27
C GLN A 722 2.15 37.77 -14.61
N MET A 723 2.29 37.72 -13.29
CA MET A 723 1.85 36.56 -12.52
C MET A 723 0.35 36.63 -12.26
N GLN A 724 -0.29 35.47 -12.30
CA GLN A 724 -1.71 35.29 -11.98
C GLN A 724 -1.85 34.11 -11.03
N ILE A 725 -2.58 34.30 -9.92
CA ILE A 725 -2.93 33.23 -9.00
C ILE A 725 -4.34 32.76 -9.36
N ASP A 726 -4.50 31.48 -9.67
CA ASP A 726 -5.75 30.88 -10.13
C ASP A 726 -5.88 29.47 -9.52
N GLY A 727 -6.99 29.20 -8.84
CA GLY A 727 -7.20 27.94 -8.10
C GLY A 727 -6.14 27.63 -7.01
N GLY A 728 -5.39 28.63 -6.54
CA GLY A 728 -4.26 28.45 -5.61
C GLY A 728 -2.91 28.13 -6.29
N ALA A 729 -2.89 27.90 -7.60
CA ALA A 729 -1.65 27.76 -8.37
C ALA A 729 -1.21 29.10 -8.95
N THR A 730 0.11 29.31 -9.07
CA THR A 730 0.68 30.49 -9.73
C THR A 730 0.95 30.18 -11.20
N TYR A 731 0.51 31.07 -12.08
CA TYR A 731 0.76 31.02 -13.53
C TYR A 731 1.53 32.24 -13.98
N LEU A 732 2.49 32.05 -14.88
CA LEU A 732 3.17 33.13 -15.58
C LEU A 732 2.44 33.37 -16.91
N SER A 733 1.62 34.42 -16.99
CA SER A 733 1.01 34.85 -18.26
C SER A 733 1.99 35.78 -18.97
N CYS A 734 2.62 35.32 -20.06
CA CYS A 734 3.67 36.08 -20.74
C CYS A 734 3.57 36.03 -22.26
N SER A 735 4.07 37.09 -22.90
CA SER A 735 4.27 37.22 -24.34
C SER A 735 5.76 37.24 -24.64
N ILE A 736 6.22 36.37 -25.52
CA ILE A 736 7.60 36.38 -26.05
C ILE A 736 7.52 36.53 -27.56
N ASN A 737 8.04 37.64 -28.10
CA ASN A 737 7.91 38.04 -29.50
C ASN A 737 6.46 38.00 -30.05
N GLY A 738 5.47 38.26 -29.19
CA GLY A 738 4.04 38.22 -29.53
C GLY A 738 3.36 36.87 -29.33
N VAL A 739 4.11 35.80 -29.03
CA VAL A 739 3.55 34.49 -28.69
C VAL A 739 3.15 34.47 -27.23
N LEU A 740 1.84 34.37 -26.96
CA LEU A 740 1.28 34.29 -25.62
C LEU A 740 1.34 32.86 -25.07
N THR A 741 1.91 32.71 -23.87
CA THR A 741 1.97 31.43 -23.14
C THR A 741 1.52 31.63 -21.68
N ARG A 742 1.04 30.55 -21.05
CA ARG A 742 0.58 30.54 -19.65
C ARG A 742 1.12 29.30 -18.88
N PRO A 743 2.45 29.08 -18.79
CA PRO A 743 2.99 28.01 -17.95
C PRO A 743 2.56 28.18 -16.48
N LYS A 744 2.31 27.05 -15.81
CA LYS A 744 2.24 27.01 -14.34
C LYS A 744 3.65 27.15 -13.80
N MET A 745 3.79 27.81 -12.66
CA MET A 745 5.08 28.14 -12.08
C MET A 745 5.10 27.90 -10.59
N VAL A 746 6.18 27.30 -10.11
CA VAL A 746 6.49 27.12 -8.69
C VAL A 746 7.90 27.65 -8.46
N ILE A 747 8.07 28.55 -7.49
CA ILE A 747 9.39 29.08 -7.14
C ILE A 747 9.70 28.72 -5.69
N LEU A 748 10.70 27.86 -5.49
CA LEU A 748 11.18 27.45 -4.18
C LEU A 748 12.64 27.93 -4.04
N ASP A 749 12.90 28.72 -3.00
CA ASP A 749 14.17 29.42 -2.79
C ASP A 749 14.68 30.15 -4.05
N ASN A 750 15.68 29.59 -4.71
CA ASN A 750 16.32 30.09 -5.93
C ASN A 750 15.99 29.27 -7.19
N ASN A 751 15.14 28.24 -7.09
CA ASN A 751 14.75 27.39 -8.22
C ASN A 751 13.36 27.79 -8.72
N VAL A 752 13.27 28.01 -10.03
CA VAL A 752 12.04 28.29 -10.77
C VAL A 752 11.68 27.03 -11.55
N HIS A 753 10.59 26.38 -11.17
CA HIS A 753 10.01 25.25 -11.90
C HIS A 753 8.88 25.79 -12.79
N LEU A 754 8.99 25.55 -14.10
CA LEU A 754 8.00 25.90 -15.10
C LEU A 754 7.38 24.63 -15.66
N PHE A 755 6.05 24.60 -15.76
CA PHE A 755 5.29 23.47 -16.28
C PHE A 755 4.36 23.93 -17.41
N SER A 756 4.40 23.22 -18.53
CA SER A 756 3.68 23.59 -19.75
C SER A 756 3.32 22.35 -20.59
N MET A 757 2.50 22.54 -21.62
CA MET A 757 2.21 21.49 -22.61
C MET A 757 3.41 21.15 -23.51
N GLU A 758 4.51 21.89 -23.42
CA GLU A 758 5.78 21.61 -24.12
C GLU A 758 6.75 20.80 -23.24
N GLY A 759 6.43 20.60 -21.96
CA GLY A 759 7.24 19.89 -20.97
C GLY A 759 7.42 20.69 -19.67
N SER A 760 8.24 20.14 -18.76
CA SER A 760 8.69 20.78 -17.53
C SER A 760 10.12 21.31 -17.67
N ALA A 761 10.47 22.34 -16.89
CA ALA A 761 11.83 22.87 -16.81
C ALA A 761 12.14 23.38 -15.40
N GLU A 762 13.32 23.06 -14.88
CA GLU A 762 13.86 23.61 -13.64
C GLU A 762 15.03 24.55 -13.95
N VAL A 763 14.91 25.82 -13.55
CA VAL A 763 15.95 26.84 -13.73
C VAL A 763 16.32 27.44 -12.38
N SER A 764 17.57 27.25 -11.97
CA SER A 764 18.11 27.75 -10.71
C SER A 764 18.86 29.08 -10.87
N VAL A 765 18.83 29.92 -9.85
CA VAL A 765 19.75 31.07 -9.72
C VAL A 765 20.98 30.60 -8.93
N PRO A 766 22.20 30.60 -9.52
CA PRO A 766 23.38 30.11 -8.85
C PRO A 766 23.72 30.99 -7.64
N VAL A 767 23.95 30.35 -6.49
CA VAL A 767 24.34 31.05 -5.26
C VAL A 767 25.61 31.89 -5.51
N PRO A 768 25.60 33.20 -5.20
CA PRO A 768 26.77 34.06 -5.40
C PRO A 768 28.03 33.51 -4.71
N LYS A 769 29.19 33.65 -5.35
CA LYS A 769 30.46 33.07 -4.84
C LYS A 769 30.80 33.45 -3.39
N PHE A 770 30.37 34.64 -2.94
CA PHE A 770 30.57 35.10 -1.55
C PHE A 770 29.64 34.43 -0.52
N LEU A 771 28.53 33.83 -0.96
CA LEU A 771 27.61 33.01 -0.14
C LEU A 771 27.85 31.49 -0.30
N ALA A 772 28.45 31.07 -1.42
CA ALA A 772 28.76 29.67 -1.69
C ALA A 772 29.69 29.03 -0.64
N GLY A 773 30.58 29.81 -0.01
CA GLY A 773 31.42 29.35 1.10
C GLY A 773 30.68 29.14 2.43
N ILE A 774 29.42 29.57 2.53
CA ILE A 774 28.59 29.52 3.75
C ILE A 774 27.61 28.33 3.71
N SER A 775 27.28 27.84 2.51
CA SER A 775 26.16 26.92 2.24
C SER A 775 26.57 25.44 2.06
N GLY A 776 27.88 25.12 2.15
CA GLY A 776 28.36 23.75 2.13
C GLY A 776 28.14 23.03 3.47
N ALA A 777 27.48 21.86 3.44
CA ALA A 777 27.19 21.03 4.63
C ALA A 777 28.43 20.54 5.41
N SER A 778 29.65 20.82 4.92
CA SER A 778 30.93 20.55 5.58
C SER A 778 31.43 21.71 6.46
N ALA A 779 30.77 22.87 6.49
CA ALA A 779 31.24 24.08 7.17
C ALA A 779 30.80 24.18 8.65
N GLN A 780 30.98 23.13 9.45
CA GLN A 780 30.88 23.28 10.92
C GLN A 780 32.12 23.99 11.48
N GLY A 781 31.94 25.20 12.04
CA GLY A 781 32.87 25.77 13.02
C GLY A 781 33.65 27.04 12.65
N GLY A 782 33.35 27.71 11.52
CA GLY A 782 34.02 28.96 11.13
C GLY A 782 33.14 30.20 11.26
N ALA A 783 33.56 31.22 12.02
CA ALA A 783 32.95 32.55 11.96
C ALA A 783 33.46 33.29 10.71
N VAL A 784 32.55 33.77 9.87
CA VAL A 784 32.87 34.46 8.60
C VAL A 784 32.51 35.94 8.71
N ALA A 785 33.39 36.82 8.23
CA ALA A 785 33.12 38.25 8.20
C ALA A 785 31.98 38.58 7.21
N PRO A 786 30.94 39.33 7.62
CA PRO A 786 29.75 39.59 6.79
C PRO A 786 29.98 40.57 5.63
N MET A 787 31.23 41.01 5.42
CA MET A 787 31.62 41.98 4.40
C MET A 787 33.08 41.75 3.98
N THR A 788 33.40 42.06 2.72
CA THR A 788 34.79 42.04 2.24
C THR A 788 35.60 43.17 2.85
N GLY A 789 36.63 42.83 3.61
CA GLY A 789 37.57 43.78 4.20
C GLY A 789 38.78 43.05 4.79
N THR A 790 39.86 43.79 5.04
CA THR A 790 41.05 43.25 5.70
C THR A 790 40.78 43.11 7.20
N ILE A 791 40.92 41.90 7.75
CA ILE A 791 40.82 41.68 9.20
C ILE A 791 42.10 42.22 9.85
N GLU A 792 42.05 43.43 10.42
CA GLU A 792 43.24 44.00 11.09
C GLU A 792 43.58 43.31 12.41
N LYS A 793 42.58 42.82 13.15
CA LYS A 793 42.73 42.03 14.39
C LYS A 793 41.60 41.03 14.54
N VAL A 794 41.94 39.80 14.92
CA VAL A 794 41.01 38.82 15.49
C VAL A 794 41.13 38.91 17.00
N ALA A 795 40.02 39.17 17.70
CA ALA A 795 39.97 39.26 19.16
C ALA A 795 39.67 37.88 19.76
N ASP A 796 40.62 36.95 19.66
CA ASP A 796 40.50 35.60 20.23
C ASP A 796 41.53 35.39 21.35
N LEU A 797 41.04 35.35 22.59
CA LEU A 797 41.79 34.87 23.75
C LEU A 797 41.46 33.39 23.90
N MET A 798 42.41 32.53 23.49
CA MET A 798 42.23 31.07 23.43
C MET A 798 41.56 30.51 24.70
N PHE A 799 40.58 29.62 24.49
CA PHE A 799 39.86 28.83 25.50
C PHE A 799 38.79 29.54 26.36
N TYR A 800 37.75 30.06 25.71
CA TYR A 800 36.40 30.11 26.33
C TYR A 800 35.34 29.48 25.44
N LYS A 801 34.44 28.67 26.04
CA LYS A 801 33.23 28.18 25.36
C LYS A 801 32.31 29.36 25.06
N ILE A 802 32.00 29.59 23.79
CA ILE A 802 30.96 30.54 23.39
C ILE A 802 29.60 29.94 23.77
N TYR A 803 28.96 30.50 24.80
CA TYR A 803 27.58 30.16 25.16
C TYR A 803 26.61 31.00 24.33
N ILE A 804 26.01 30.39 23.31
CA ILE A 804 24.90 30.99 22.56
C ILE A 804 23.62 30.82 23.39
N PHE A 805 23.08 31.92 23.93
CA PHE A 805 21.78 31.93 24.60
C PHE A 805 20.66 32.08 23.56
N THR A 806 20.04 30.97 23.17
CA THR A 806 18.84 30.99 22.33
C THR A 806 17.62 31.39 23.17
N PHE A 807 17.11 32.61 22.98
CA PHE A 807 15.85 33.04 23.59
C PHE A 807 14.66 32.41 22.83
N LEU A 808 14.13 31.32 23.39
CA LEU A 808 12.84 30.74 22.99
C LEU A 808 11.82 30.95 24.11
N SER A 809 10.74 31.67 23.77
CA SER A 809 9.46 31.81 24.48
C SER A 809 9.38 31.28 25.93
N GLY A 810 9.73 32.15 26.89
CA GLY A 810 9.09 32.20 28.21
C GLY A 810 8.95 30.90 29.02
N LYS A 811 10.07 30.25 29.38
CA LYS A 811 10.16 29.37 30.57
C LYS A 811 11.61 29.25 31.03
N VAL A 812 11.90 29.67 32.28
CA VAL A 812 13.24 29.53 32.87
C VAL A 812 13.44 28.10 33.37
N LEU A 813 14.43 27.39 32.82
CA LEU A 813 14.89 26.12 33.35
C LEU A 813 16.20 26.33 34.13
N THR A 814 16.12 26.34 35.46
CA THR A 814 17.27 26.58 36.33
C THR A 814 18.12 25.32 36.49
N ILE A 815 19.34 25.32 35.96
CA ILE A 815 20.37 24.32 36.30
C ILE A 815 21.53 25.03 37.01
N ARG A 816 21.77 24.64 38.26
CA ARG A 816 22.89 25.15 39.09
C ARG A 816 24.22 24.51 38.67
N ALA A 817 25.27 25.32 38.54
CA ALA A 817 26.66 24.89 38.74
C ALA A 817 27.47 26.05 39.35
N ASN A 818 28.38 25.74 40.29
CA ASN A 818 29.01 26.74 41.15
C ASN A 818 30.22 27.45 40.51
N MET A 819 30.19 28.79 40.58
CA MET A 819 31.24 29.68 41.07
C MET A 819 32.72 29.30 40.85
N LEU A 820 33.40 30.12 40.04
CA LEU A 820 34.77 30.57 40.32
C LEU A 820 34.99 31.94 39.65
N LEU A 821 35.24 32.99 40.46
CA LEU A 821 35.56 34.33 39.96
C LEU A 821 37.00 34.36 39.44
N PHE A 822 37.23 34.99 38.29
CA PHE A 822 38.44 35.80 38.06
C PHE A 822 38.13 36.99 37.14
N THR A 823 38.87 38.07 37.33
CA THR A 823 38.55 39.44 36.89
C THR A 823 39.05 39.80 35.48
N ALA A 824 38.26 40.58 34.73
CA ALA A 824 38.70 41.24 33.49
C ALA A 824 37.98 42.58 33.23
N TYR A 825 38.09 43.54 34.15
CA TYR A 825 37.66 44.94 33.93
C TYR A 825 38.79 45.73 33.26
N SER A 826 38.84 45.79 31.93
CA SER A 826 39.62 46.75 31.11
C SER A 826 39.32 46.57 29.61
N VAL A 827 39.68 47.58 28.79
CA VAL A 827 39.62 47.57 27.30
C VAL A 827 38.25 47.88 26.64
N VAL A 828 37.52 48.90 27.12
CA VAL A 828 36.44 49.55 26.33
C VAL A 828 36.66 51.06 26.11
N THR A 829 37.69 51.66 26.73
CA THR A 829 37.86 53.13 26.77
C THR A 829 38.92 53.69 25.79
N LEU A 830 39.24 52.98 24.69
CA LEU A 830 40.39 53.33 23.83
C LEU A 830 40.19 53.06 22.32
N ALA A 831 39.05 53.47 21.76
CA ALA A 831 38.82 53.49 20.30
C ALA A 831 37.95 54.66 19.78
N LEU A 832 37.73 55.71 20.58
CA LEU A 832 36.98 56.92 20.18
C LEU A 832 37.78 58.20 20.46
N ASN A 833 38.91 58.36 19.79
CA ASN A 833 39.56 59.67 19.62
C ASN A 833 40.58 59.64 18.46
N ARG A 834 40.54 60.68 17.60
CA ARG A 834 41.10 60.74 16.22
C ARG A 834 40.28 59.85 15.27
N TYR A 835 39.55 60.37 14.29
CA TYR A 835 39.78 61.60 13.49
C TYR A 835 38.64 62.65 13.58
N LYS A 836 38.93 63.89 13.19
CA LYS A 836 37.99 65.04 13.15
C LYS A 836 37.99 65.70 11.76
N CYS A 837 36.87 66.35 11.44
CA CYS A 837 36.57 67.21 10.25
C CYS A 837 36.40 66.47 8.91
N ALA A 838 35.49 66.88 8.00
CA ALA A 838 34.27 67.72 8.04
C ALA A 838 33.53 67.45 6.70
N SER A 839 32.20 67.35 6.56
CA SER A 839 31.18 68.42 6.68
C SER A 839 29.76 67.84 6.41
N CYS A 840 28.69 68.56 6.78
CA CYS A 840 27.25 68.28 6.52
C CYS A 840 26.67 67.04 7.26
N CYS A 841 25.94 67.10 8.40
CA CYS A 841 24.85 67.94 8.93
C CYS A 841 23.42 67.42 8.66
N TYR A 842 22.71 67.05 9.74
CA TYR A 842 21.26 66.76 9.88
C TYR A 842 20.73 65.56 9.06
N VAL A 843 19.98 64.59 9.60
CA VAL A 843 19.04 64.62 10.74
C VAL A 843 19.23 63.38 11.63
N ALA A 844 19.33 63.57 12.96
CA ALA A 844 19.20 62.50 13.94
C ALA A 844 18.64 63.05 15.26
N HIS A 845 17.36 62.80 15.53
CA HIS A 845 16.71 62.93 16.84
C HIS A 845 15.50 61.97 16.89
N TYR A 846 15.09 61.57 18.11
CA TYR A 846 14.04 60.58 18.44
C TYR A 846 14.38 59.09 18.27
N THR A 847 15.15 58.53 19.22
CA THR A 847 14.77 57.31 20.00
C THR A 847 15.77 56.98 21.12
N VAL A 848 15.89 57.87 22.11
CA VAL A 848 16.48 57.54 23.43
C VAL A 848 15.70 58.27 24.51
N SER A 849 14.63 57.64 25.03
CA SER A 849 13.94 57.97 26.31
C SER A 849 12.70 57.07 26.52
N PHE A 850 12.85 55.74 26.61
CA PHE A 850 11.83 54.85 27.17
C PHE A 850 12.43 53.45 27.41
N LEU A 851 13.08 53.24 28.57
CA LEU A 851 13.32 51.92 29.19
C LEU A 851 13.96 51.98 30.60
N ASP A 852 14.20 53.17 31.17
CA ASP A 852 14.49 53.32 32.61
C ASP A 852 13.20 53.36 33.44
N LYS A 853 12.62 52.17 33.71
CA LYS A 853 11.73 51.86 34.85
C LYS A 853 11.31 50.39 34.84
N VAL A 854 10.97 49.87 36.03
CA VAL A 854 10.54 48.49 36.34
C VAL A 854 11.68 47.47 36.46
N PHE A 855 12.43 47.57 37.57
CA PHE A 855 13.03 46.43 38.26
C PHE A 855 13.13 46.72 39.77
N ILE A 856 12.03 46.47 40.50
CA ILE A 856 11.99 46.28 41.95
C ILE A 856 10.95 45.17 42.22
N CYS A 857 11.29 44.24 43.12
CA CYS A 857 10.65 42.95 43.42
C CYS A 857 10.94 41.84 42.39
#